data_AF-A0A954BYC3-F1
#
_entry.id   AF-A0A954BYC3-F1
#
_cell.length_a   1.000
_cell.length_b   1.000
_cell.length_c   1.000
_cell.angle_alpha   90.00
_cell.angle_beta   90.00
_cell.angle_gamma   90.00
#
_symmetry.space_group_name_H-M   'P 1'
#
loop_
_entity.id
_entity.type
_entity.pdbx_description
1 polymer ?
#
loop_
_entity_poly.entity_id
_entity_poly.type
_entity_poly.pdbx_seq_one_letter_code
_entity_poly.pdbx_strand_id
1 'polypeptide(L)'
;QTNLVAPSGVELCLTQTGTYTGTLAITQTPSYSTTVWVRIAASASAGAISGNITHDSTNATQALVSVSGNVLDLQVSPTSLNLGTTQQGFPGTAQTYTLTGAGLSGNTDITAPTGINIALAAGGPFQQTLQLTGATINQVIHVRLDGANLGTWAGNVTNTNQGVTVNVAVTGDVINANNLAVSRNGPNSTTSVNSGDQGPGGNGLVVLDFSVLTATQAWTLTDITFSESGTVDAQTDISFVALYEDSTSAGTQGTFDGPGIDTLATAAAGTSFTGPNGDYVATLTNQSVPVSTTRRFFLVVKLSGTASSSETIQVEVTAANGTGGAGAISGLPTSGSVPALDILPATLAATLNGPMAYTTVNNNSQGAGGNGELICDVTLAANNDSFTVTDMTFTASGTADEQADISFIALYVDNGNGTFDGPGTDTLATASAGTSFNGANGTYTATLSGTAGSIAISTSKRYFLVVKLAGTASPAENFRAALTGVNATSTSGGTVSGVPTAASSALVIDVPILTVNAGPANPADASVESTGAAFTHTLGELRMTASNANFTISGVTLTLGGNGDWVNNITAVSVYQDNGNGSFDAGDTQLFSGAASAGSVTCGFSSNVTITMGSDSDFWVVVDVAATAGGSPSETFNAQIASAADVAQVTTGTVALGTMTPNSSTLSVVLFSVTSFTPVQDGFGGGAAITITGTGFGGTTTCTINGVPCTGTAVVNAGGTQITGLKVPGGSGTNLAIVLTTNNLPPKTLTQTFSYNFTLGGGTVGGGGGGGGGGGCTAATSNGIAMLLALLGALALAAGLRRRTA
;
A
#
# COMPACT_ATOMS: atom_id res chain seq x y z
N GLN A 1 30.75 55.45 -128.90
CA GLN A 1 30.47 54.45 -127.86
C GLN A 1 31.23 54.86 -126.61
N THR A 2 30.62 54.71 -125.44
CA THR A 2 31.29 54.96 -124.14
C THR A 2 31.30 53.66 -123.36
N ASN A 3 32.49 53.20 -122.99
CA ASN A 3 32.69 51.98 -122.22
C ASN A 3 32.88 52.34 -120.75
N LEU A 4 32.11 51.72 -119.89
CA LEU A 4 32.16 51.84 -118.46
C LEU A 4 32.78 50.58 -117.90
N VAL A 5 33.79 50.73 -117.04
CA VAL A 5 34.46 49.63 -116.35
C VAL A 5 34.35 49.88 -114.85
N ALA A 6 33.67 48.98 -114.14
CA ALA A 6 33.57 49.03 -112.69
C ALA A 6 34.84 48.45 -112.03
N PRO A 7 35.17 48.89 -110.79
CA PRO A 7 36.19 48.23 -110.00
C PRO A 7 35.73 46.84 -109.54
N SER A 8 36.66 46.01 -109.06
CA SER A 8 36.36 44.67 -108.56
C SER A 8 35.27 44.69 -107.48
N GLY A 9 34.32 43.75 -107.56
CA GLY A 9 33.19 43.65 -106.63
C GLY A 9 32.07 44.66 -106.86
N VAL A 10 32.13 45.48 -107.92
CA VAL A 10 31.04 46.37 -108.35
C VAL A 10 30.57 45.97 -109.75
N GLU A 11 29.26 46.04 -109.97
CA GLU A 11 28.65 45.75 -111.27
C GLU A 11 27.71 46.89 -111.70
N LEU A 12 27.51 47.02 -113.02
CA LEU A 12 26.80 48.11 -113.69
C LEU A 12 25.64 47.57 -114.53
N CYS A 13 24.55 48.33 -114.63
CA CYS A 13 23.44 48.05 -115.55
C CYS A 13 22.80 49.34 -116.08
N LEU A 14 22.13 49.28 -117.23
CA LEU A 14 21.34 50.41 -117.76
C LEU A 14 19.91 50.47 -117.21
N THR A 15 19.46 49.41 -116.52
CA THR A 15 18.16 49.38 -115.86
C THR A 15 18.32 48.88 -114.42
N GLN A 16 17.40 49.26 -113.53
CA GLN A 16 17.50 48.89 -112.12
C GLN A 16 17.43 47.37 -111.89
N THR A 17 16.70 46.66 -112.74
CA THR A 17 16.39 45.22 -112.62
C THR A 17 17.03 44.36 -113.72
N GLY A 18 17.89 44.93 -114.56
CA GLY A 18 18.55 44.20 -115.63
C GLY A 18 19.72 43.35 -115.16
N THR A 19 20.40 42.71 -116.11
CA THR A 19 21.65 41.97 -115.83
C THR A 19 22.78 42.96 -115.56
N TYR A 20 23.37 42.87 -114.38
CA TYR A 20 24.53 43.67 -114.01
C TYR A 20 25.83 42.99 -114.45
N THR A 21 26.79 43.78 -114.93
CA THR A 21 28.09 43.29 -115.41
C THR A 21 29.24 44.21 -114.96
N GLY A 22 30.47 43.69 -114.83
CA GLY A 22 31.64 44.50 -114.46
C GLY A 22 32.05 45.52 -115.53
N THR A 23 31.66 45.32 -116.78
CA THR A 23 31.84 46.27 -117.88
C THR A 23 30.53 46.51 -118.61
N LEU A 24 30.24 47.75 -118.99
CA LEU A 24 29.01 48.14 -119.64
C LEU A 24 29.31 49.12 -120.77
N ALA A 25 28.74 48.92 -121.96
CA ALA A 25 28.92 49.84 -123.08
C ALA A 25 27.65 50.61 -123.41
N ILE A 26 27.76 51.92 -123.56
CA ILE A 26 26.71 52.80 -124.08
C ILE A 26 27.00 53.07 -125.56
N THR A 27 26.12 52.57 -126.43
CA THR A 27 26.32 52.60 -127.89
C THR A 27 25.59 53.75 -128.60
N GLN A 28 24.79 54.54 -127.89
CA GLN A 28 24.03 55.67 -128.46
C GLN A 28 24.97 56.83 -128.87
N THR A 29 24.77 57.42 -130.06
CA THR A 29 25.56 58.53 -130.64
C THR A 29 24.65 59.50 -131.43
N PRO A 30 25.04 60.78 -131.69
CA PRO A 30 26.28 61.45 -131.25
C PRO A 30 26.21 62.03 -129.83
N SER A 31 25.01 62.17 -129.25
CA SER A 31 24.79 62.63 -127.87
C SER A 31 23.75 61.75 -127.17
N TYR A 32 23.98 61.39 -125.91
CA TYR A 32 23.04 60.61 -125.11
C TYR A 32 22.98 61.11 -123.67
N SER A 33 21.87 60.81 -122.99
CA SER A 33 21.73 60.93 -121.53
C SER A 33 21.06 59.66 -121.03
N THR A 34 21.74 58.90 -120.19
CA THR A 34 21.23 57.64 -119.63
C THR A 34 21.65 57.49 -118.18
N THR A 35 20.78 56.90 -117.37
CA THR A 35 21.13 56.50 -116.01
C THR A 35 21.92 55.19 -116.04
N VAL A 36 22.93 55.08 -115.20
CA VAL A 36 23.70 53.85 -114.97
C VAL A 36 23.46 53.43 -113.53
N TRP A 37 22.93 52.23 -113.34
CA TRP A 37 22.69 51.62 -112.04
C TRP A 37 23.94 50.87 -111.60
N VAL A 38 24.34 51.07 -110.34
CA VAL A 38 25.57 50.53 -109.75
C VAL A 38 25.21 49.77 -108.49
N ARG A 39 25.77 48.56 -108.30
CA ARG A 39 25.63 47.78 -107.06
C ARG A 39 26.90 47.00 -106.76
N ILE A 40 27.02 46.52 -105.52
CA ILE A 40 28.03 45.53 -105.14
C ILE A 40 27.63 44.17 -105.74
N ALA A 41 28.60 43.46 -106.32
CA ALA A 41 28.40 42.12 -106.87
C ALA A 41 28.04 41.13 -105.75
N ALA A 42 27.07 40.25 -105.97
CA ALA A 42 26.73 39.21 -105.00
C ALA A 42 27.89 38.22 -104.75
N SER A 43 28.84 38.13 -105.68
CA SER A 43 30.06 37.32 -105.60
C SER A 43 31.26 38.07 -105.00
N ALA A 44 31.10 39.34 -104.63
CA ALA A 44 32.18 40.10 -104.03
C ALA A 44 32.65 39.44 -102.71
N SER A 45 33.95 39.31 -102.52
CA SER A 45 34.51 38.78 -101.28
C SER A 45 34.25 39.74 -100.11
N ALA A 46 34.12 39.20 -98.90
CA ALA A 46 33.97 39.99 -97.69
C ALA A 46 35.11 41.01 -97.53
N GLY A 47 34.77 42.25 -97.18
CA GLY A 47 35.71 43.37 -97.04
C GLY A 47 35.29 44.65 -97.76
N ALA A 48 36.13 45.67 -97.61
CA ALA A 48 35.89 46.99 -98.19
C ALA A 48 36.02 46.95 -99.72
N ILE A 49 35.02 47.51 -100.38
CA ILE A 49 35.02 47.79 -101.82
C ILE A 49 35.35 49.26 -102.00
N SER A 50 36.38 49.56 -102.78
CA SER A 50 36.75 50.93 -103.15
C SER A 50 37.32 50.98 -104.56
N GLY A 51 37.11 52.09 -105.25
CA GLY A 51 37.66 52.33 -106.57
C GLY A 51 36.83 53.31 -107.38
N ASN A 52 37.18 53.49 -108.65
CA ASN A 52 36.43 54.34 -109.56
C ASN A 52 35.78 53.50 -110.65
N ILE A 53 34.53 53.81 -110.98
CA ILE A 53 33.95 53.43 -112.26
C ILE A 53 34.58 54.35 -113.30
N THR A 54 35.18 53.74 -114.31
CA THR A 54 35.88 54.44 -115.38
C THR A 54 34.97 54.56 -116.59
N HIS A 55 34.67 55.78 -117.02
CA HIS A 55 33.93 56.07 -118.24
C HIS A 55 34.90 56.51 -119.33
N ASP A 56 35.00 55.72 -120.39
CA ASP A 56 35.94 55.96 -121.48
C ASP A 56 35.23 56.03 -122.84
N SER A 57 35.53 57.06 -123.64
CA SER A 57 35.02 57.20 -125.01
C SER A 57 36.13 57.71 -125.91
N THR A 58 36.21 57.17 -127.12
CA THR A 58 37.28 57.50 -128.07
C THR A 58 37.33 59.01 -128.32
N ASN A 59 38.52 59.60 -128.11
CA ASN A 59 38.80 61.04 -128.22
C ASN A 59 38.09 61.93 -127.18
N ALA A 60 37.54 61.37 -126.10
CA ALA A 60 37.04 62.11 -124.95
C ALA A 60 38.00 61.98 -123.76
N THR A 61 38.03 62.99 -122.89
CA THR A 61 38.68 62.86 -121.59
C THR A 61 37.90 61.87 -120.73
N GLN A 62 38.61 60.93 -120.13
CA GLN A 62 38.03 59.94 -119.24
C GLN A 62 37.34 60.61 -118.04
N ALA A 63 36.16 60.12 -117.68
CA ALA A 63 35.46 60.53 -116.46
C ALA A 63 35.49 59.39 -115.43
N LEU A 64 35.65 59.75 -114.16
CA LEU A 64 35.75 58.80 -113.05
C LEU A 64 34.63 59.05 -112.05
N VAL A 65 33.97 57.99 -111.60
CA VAL A 65 32.98 58.04 -110.51
C VAL A 65 33.46 57.15 -109.37
N SER A 66 33.84 57.75 -108.25
CA SER A 66 34.29 57.01 -107.07
C SER A 66 33.13 56.25 -106.42
N VAL A 67 33.37 54.99 -106.10
CA VAL A 67 32.43 54.12 -105.39
C VAL A 67 33.11 53.53 -104.16
N SER A 68 32.35 53.40 -103.09
CA SER A 68 32.78 52.75 -101.85
C SER A 68 31.63 51.92 -101.29
N GLY A 69 31.96 50.77 -100.70
CA GLY A 69 31.01 49.87 -100.06
C GLY A 69 31.74 48.84 -99.20
N ASN A 70 31.00 47.92 -98.60
CA ASN A 70 31.59 46.86 -97.78
C ASN A 70 30.73 45.60 -97.88
N VAL A 71 31.37 44.44 -98.01
CA VAL A 71 30.71 43.14 -97.97
C VAL A 71 30.98 42.51 -96.61
N LEU A 72 29.93 42.19 -95.86
CA LEU A 72 30.03 41.58 -94.55
C LEU A 72 29.73 40.09 -94.67
N ASP A 73 30.57 39.25 -94.07
CA ASP A 73 30.30 37.82 -93.88
C ASP A 73 30.37 37.49 -92.38
N LEU A 74 29.36 36.79 -91.88
CA LEU A 74 29.24 36.40 -90.48
C LEU A 74 28.60 35.00 -90.43
N GLN A 75 29.26 34.05 -89.78
CA GLN A 75 28.87 32.64 -89.78
C GLN A 75 29.03 32.04 -88.38
N VAL A 76 28.23 31.01 -88.08
CA VAL A 76 28.30 30.23 -86.84
C VAL A 76 28.34 28.75 -87.13
N SER A 77 29.11 27.99 -86.35
CA SER A 77 29.17 26.53 -86.44
C SER A 77 29.40 25.91 -85.05
N PRO A 78 28.52 24.99 -84.57
CA PRO A 78 27.24 24.59 -85.16
C PRO A 78 26.17 25.68 -85.05
N THR A 79 25.05 25.52 -85.78
CA THR A 79 23.89 26.42 -85.73
C THR A 79 22.88 26.07 -84.62
N SER A 80 23.10 24.98 -83.88
CA SER A 80 22.30 24.63 -82.72
C SER A 80 23.11 23.93 -81.62
N LEU A 81 22.70 24.11 -80.36
CA LEU A 81 23.30 23.50 -79.17
C LEU A 81 22.21 22.96 -78.23
N ASN A 82 22.40 21.74 -77.75
CA ASN A 82 21.64 21.18 -76.62
C ASN A 82 22.47 21.35 -75.35
N LEU A 83 22.01 22.20 -74.45
CA LEU A 83 22.67 22.53 -73.18
C LEU A 83 22.41 21.48 -72.09
N GLY A 84 21.57 20.46 -72.37
CA GLY A 84 21.24 19.38 -71.45
C GLY A 84 20.29 19.84 -70.34
N THR A 85 20.37 19.13 -69.21
CA THR A 85 19.58 19.44 -68.01
C THR A 85 20.49 19.89 -66.87
N THR A 86 20.03 20.85 -66.07
CA THR A 86 20.67 21.23 -64.80
C THR A 86 19.61 21.39 -63.72
N GLN A 87 20.03 21.45 -62.46
CA GLN A 87 19.14 21.70 -61.34
C GLN A 87 19.07 23.19 -61.01
N GLN A 88 17.93 23.63 -60.47
CA GLN A 88 17.79 25.00 -60.00
C GLN A 88 18.84 25.35 -58.94
N GLY A 89 19.45 26.52 -59.07
CA GLY A 89 20.56 27.01 -58.24
C GLY A 89 21.96 26.66 -58.78
N PHE A 90 22.05 25.77 -59.77
CA PHE A 90 23.33 25.32 -60.34
C PHE A 90 23.43 25.63 -61.84
N PRO A 91 24.44 26.41 -62.27
CA PRO A 91 24.69 26.62 -63.69
C PRO A 91 24.99 25.30 -64.42
N GLY A 92 24.48 25.17 -65.65
CA GLY A 92 24.71 23.98 -66.46
C GLY A 92 26.14 23.86 -67.00
N THR A 93 26.49 22.68 -67.49
CA THR A 93 27.76 22.44 -68.21
C THR A 93 27.76 23.23 -69.52
N ALA A 94 28.82 23.99 -69.78
CA ALA A 94 28.91 24.81 -70.98
C ALA A 94 29.16 23.98 -72.25
N GLN A 95 28.39 24.27 -73.29
CA GLN A 95 28.61 23.84 -74.67
C GLN A 95 29.30 24.96 -75.46
N THR A 96 29.71 24.72 -76.72
CA THR A 96 30.44 25.73 -77.50
C THR A 96 29.99 25.82 -78.96
N TYR A 97 30.10 27.01 -79.53
CA TYR A 97 30.07 27.23 -80.98
C TYR A 97 31.19 28.18 -81.40
N THR A 98 31.59 28.11 -82.67
CA THR A 98 32.57 29.03 -83.27
C THR A 98 31.85 30.10 -84.06
N LEU A 99 32.18 31.36 -83.79
CA LEU A 99 31.72 32.54 -84.52
C LEU A 99 32.85 33.05 -85.41
N THR A 100 32.64 33.01 -86.72
CA THR A 100 33.57 33.53 -87.72
C THR A 100 32.95 34.70 -88.47
N GLY A 101 33.75 35.68 -88.84
CA GLY A 101 33.28 36.81 -89.62
C GLY A 101 34.41 37.58 -90.28
N ALA A 102 34.10 38.21 -91.41
CA ALA A 102 35.05 38.94 -92.25
C ALA A 102 34.41 40.19 -92.85
N GLY A 103 35.23 41.20 -93.13
CA GLY A 103 34.74 42.48 -93.65
C GLY A 103 33.87 43.25 -92.66
N LEU A 104 33.99 42.99 -91.36
CA LEU A 104 33.17 43.65 -90.34
C LEU A 104 33.62 45.11 -90.17
N SER A 105 32.66 46.02 -89.98
CA SER A 105 32.94 47.48 -89.90
C SER A 105 32.48 48.12 -88.59
N GLY A 106 31.91 47.33 -87.69
CA GLY A 106 31.54 47.70 -86.33
C GLY A 106 31.78 46.53 -85.38
N ASN A 107 31.33 46.69 -84.13
CA ASN A 107 31.41 45.62 -83.15
C ASN A 107 30.38 44.52 -83.46
N THR A 108 30.74 43.28 -83.17
CA THR A 108 29.80 42.15 -83.19
C THR A 108 29.21 41.97 -81.82
N ASP A 109 27.92 42.25 -81.70
CA ASP A 109 27.16 42.06 -80.47
C ASP A 109 26.62 40.64 -80.43
N ILE A 110 26.92 39.93 -79.35
CA ILE A 110 26.45 38.57 -79.08
C ILE A 110 25.49 38.68 -77.90
N THR A 111 24.24 38.31 -78.13
CA THR A 111 23.19 38.35 -77.10
C THR A 111 22.61 36.96 -76.90
N ALA A 112 22.67 36.46 -75.68
CA ALA A 112 22.03 35.22 -75.29
C ALA A 112 20.56 35.45 -74.91
N PRO A 113 19.67 34.46 -75.10
CA PRO A 113 18.30 34.55 -74.59
C PRO A 113 18.29 34.46 -73.05
N THR A 114 17.19 34.86 -72.43
CA THR A 114 16.99 34.71 -70.97
C THR A 114 17.19 33.26 -70.53
N GLY A 115 17.80 33.05 -69.36
CA GLY A 115 18.09 31.71 -68.81
C GLY A 115 19.37 31.06 -69.33
N ILE A 116 20.07 31.72 -70.27
CA ILE A 116 21.28 31.22 -70.93
C ILE A 116 22.36 32.29 -70.90
N ASN A 117 23.55 31.93 -70.43
CA ASN A 117 24.71 32.81 -70.41
C ASN A 117 25.77 32.37 -71.41
N ILE A 118 26.57 33.33 -71.85
CA ILE A 118 27.68 33.19 -72.77
C ILE A 118 29.01 33.67 -72.18
N ALA A 119 30.12 33.07 -72.60
CA ALA A 119 31.48 33.47 -72.19
C ALA A 119 32.50 33.29 -73.31
N LEU A 120 33.64 34.01 -73.21
CA LEU A 120 34.78 33.86 -74.12
C LEU A 120 35.77 32.76 -73.70
N ALA A 121 35.61 32.19 -72.51
CA ALA A 121 36.45 31.14 -71.98
C ALA A 121 35.62 30.15 -71.14
N ALA A 122 36.08 28.90 -71.04
CA ALA A 122 35.38 27.82 -70.32
C ALA A 122 35.12 28.15 -68.83
N GLY A 123 36.03 28.89 -68.20
CA GLY A 123 35.92 29.33 -66.80
C GLY A 123 35.08 30.59 -66.57
N GLY A 124 34.54 31.21 -67.62
CA GLY A 124 33.84 32.49 -67.54
C GLY A 124 34.76 33.72 -67.64
N PRO A 125 34.27 34.93 -67.30
CA PRO A 125 32.95 35.20 -66.73
C PRO A 125 31.80 34.96 -67.73
N PHE A 126 30.70 34.38 -67.24
CA PHE A 126 29.48 34.14 -68.03
C PHE A 126 28.49 35.31 -67.90
N GLN A 127 28.00 35.83 -69.02
CA GLN A 127 27.18 37.04 -69.11
C GLN A 127 26.03 36.86 -70.12
N GLN A 128 25.06 37.77 -70.15
CA GLN A 128 23.98 37.74 -71.16
C GLN A 128 24.41 38.32 -72.52
N THR A 129 25.38 39.23 -72.51
CA THR A 129 25.88 39.88 -73.72
C THR A 129 27.40 39.86 -73.73
N LEU A 130 27.97 39.73 -74.93
CA LEU A 130 29.38 39.89 -75.19
C LEU A 130 29.54 40.76 -76.43
N GLN A 131 30.67 41.43 -76.54
CA GLN A 131 30.99 42.24 -77.70
C GLN A 131 32.37 41.87 -78.21
N LEU A 132 32.48 41.56 -79.50
CA LEU A 132 33.75 41.32 -80.17
C LEU A 132 34.08 42.48 -81.11
N THR A 133 35.34 42.90 -81.11
CA THR A 133 35.82 43.99 -81.96
C THR A 133 36.81 43.46 -83.00
N GLY A 134 36.67 43.88 -84.25
CA GLY A 134 37.64 43.57 -85.29
C GLY A 134 36.99 43.35 -86.65
N ALA A 135 37.72 43.66 -87.72
CA ALA A 135 37.26 43.45 -89.09
C ALA A 135 37.22 41.96 -89.50
N THR A 136 37.87 41.09 -88.72
CA THR A 136 37.84 39.64 -88.85
C THR A 136 37.76 39.02 -87.46
N ILE A 137 36.85 38.06 -87.28
CA ILE A 137 36.67 37.32 -86.02
C ILE A 137 36.74 35.82 -86.29
N ASN A 138 37.33 35.08 -85.35
CA ASN A 138 37.30 33.62 -85.26
C ASN A 138 37.36 33.24 -83.78
N GLN A 139 36.20 33.21 -83.13
CA GLN A 139 36.10 33.11 -81.68
C GLN A 139 35.21 31.94 -81.28
N VAL A 140 35.68 31.13 -80.31
CA VAL A 140 34.84 30.13 -79.64
C VAL A 140 34.04 30.84 -78.55
N ILE A 141 32.73 30.61 -78.54
CA ILE A 141 31.79 31.12 -77.55
C ILE A 141 31.26 29.94 -76.73
N HIS A 142 31.40 30.04 -75.41
CA HIS A 142 30.86 29.07 -74.46
C HIS A 142 29.45 29.46 -74.06
N VAL A 143 28.50 28.53 -74.06
CA VAL A 143 27.08 28.75 -73.80
C VAL A 143 26.59 27.77 -72.74
N ARG A 144 25.88 28.23 -71.71
CA ARG A 144 25.31 27.36 -70.66
C ARG A 144 23.97 27.87 -70.15
N LEU A 145 23.19 26.99 -69.54
CA LEU A 145 22.06 27.38 -68.70
C LEU A 145 22.55 28.13 -67.46
N ASP A 146 21.83 29.17 -67.04
CA ASP A 146 22.14 29.93 -65.82
C ASP A 146 21.78 29.15 -64.53
N GLY A 147 20.79 28.27 -64.62
CA GLY A 147 20.26 27.47 -63.52
C GLY A 147 19.37 28.24 -62.53
N ALA A 148 19.03 29.51 -62.78
CA ALA A 148 18.35 30.35 -61.78
C ALA A 148 16.86 29.99 -61.60
N ASN A 149 16.17 29.71 -62.69
CA ASN A 149 14.72 29.47 -62.70
C ASN A 149 14.37 28.14 -63.37
N LEU A 150 13.37 27.44 -62.81
CA LEU A 150 12.85 26.18 -63.35
C LEU A 150 12.19 26.37 -64.71
N GLY A 151 12.32 25.36 -65.56
CA GLY A 151 11.60 25.29 -66.84
C GLY A 151 12.47 24.82 -68.00
N THR A 152 11.82 24.68 -69.16
CA THR A 152 12.48 24.45 -70.44
C THR A 152 12.84 25.78 -71.07
N TRP A 153 14.12 25.94 -71.40
CA TRP A 153 14.69 27.13 -72.00
C TRP A 153 14.99 26.86 -73.46
N ALA A 154 14.42 27.68 -74.35
CA ALA A 154 14.68 27.63 -75.77
C ALA A 154 14.80 29.04 -76.35
N GLY A 155 15.71 29.25 -77.29
CA GLY A 155 15.91 30.55 -77.91
C GLY A 155 17.09 30.55 -78.87
N ASN A 156 17.53 31.74 -79.26
CA ASN A 156 18.70 31.92 -80.11
C ASN A 156 19.75 32.77 -79.38
N VAL A 157 21.00 32.31 -79.39
CA VAL A 157 22.13 33.22 -79.20
C VAL A 157 22.29 33.98 -80.51
N THR A 158 22.03 35.29 -80.47
CA THR A 158 21.98 36.17 -81.63
C THR A 158 23.31 36.91 -81.77
N ASN A 159 23.93 36.81 -82.94
CA ASN A 159 25.19 37.48 -83.28
C ASN A 159 24.90 38.50 -84.37
N THR A 160 25.11 39.77 -84.08
CA THR A 160 24.78 40.87 -85.01
C THR A 160 25.97 41.78 -85.25
N ASN A 161 26.23 42.11 -86.52
CA ASN A 161 27.18 43.13 -86.92
C ASN A 161 26.57 43.98 -88.05
N GLN A 162 26.32 45.26 -87.78
CA GLN A 162 25.88 46.26 -88.77
C GLN A 162 24.72 45.78 -89.69
N GLY A 163 23.73 45.09 -89.12
CA GLY A 163 22.53 44.61 -89.83
C GLY A 163 22.59 43.17 -90.36
N VAL A 164 23.76 42.51 -90.35
CA VAL A 164 23.88 41.06 -90.58
C VAL A 164 23.68 40.34 -89.25
N THR A 165 22.79 39.35 -89.23
CA THR A 165 22.48 38.56 -88.03
C THR A 165 22.56 37.07 -88.32
N VAL A 166 23.29 36.32 -87.48
CA VAL A 166 23.29 34.86 -87.46
C VAL A 166 22.97 34.32 -86.07
N ASN A 167 22.18 33.25 -86.02
CA ASN A 167 21.65 32.70 -84.78
C ASN A 167 22.18 31.30 -84.52
N VAL A 168 22.44 30.99 -83.25
CA VAL A 168 22.63 29.62 -82.76
C VAL A 168 21.45 29.26 -81.88
N ALA A 169 20.64 28.29 -82.33
CA ALA A 169 19.50 27.80 -81.56
C ALA A 169 19.98 27.04 -80.32
N VAL A 170 19.39 27.31 -79.16
CA VAL A 170 19.77 26.69 -77.88
C VAL A 170 18.55 26.09 -77.22
N THR A 171 18.70 24.91 -76.63
CA THR A 171 17.66 24.26 -75.79
C THR A 171 18.28 23.67 -74.53
N GLY A 172 17.55 23.66 -73.41
CA GLY A 172 17.92 22.93 -72.20
C GLY A 172 16.86 23.05 -71.11
N ASP A 173 16.94 22.22 -70.06
CA ASP A 173 15.97 22.20 -68.97
C ASP A 173 16.62 22.50 -67.62
N VAL A 174 15.97 23.34 -66.82
CA VAL A 174 16.28 23.52 -65.40
C VAL A 174 15.19 22.82 -64.59
N ILE A 175 15.56 21.74 -63.89
CA ILE A 175 14.67 20.90 -63.09
C ILE A 175 14.82 21.16 -61.59
N ASN A 176 13.87 20.68 -60.79
CA ASN A 176 13.95 20.81 -59.33
C ASN A 176 15.22 20.13 -58.79
N ALA A 177 15.81 20.73 -57.76
CA ALA A 177 16.82 20.07 -56.95
C ALA A 177 16.18 18.86 -56.25
N ASN A 178 16.87 17.72 -56.27
CA ASN A 178 16.39 16.52 -55.58
C ASN A 178 16.67 16.64 -54.08
N ASN A 179 15.79 17.31 -53.35
CA ASN A 179 15.90 17.47 -51.89
C ASN A 179 15.32 16.25 -51.16
N LEU A 180 15.86 15.95 -49.99
CA LEU A 180 15.23 15.04 -49.03
C LEU A 180 14.50 15.88 -47.98
N ALA A 181 13.18 15.76 -47.94
CA ALA A 181 12.37 16.41 -46.92
C ALA A 181 12.28 15.48 -45.70
N VAL A 182 12.53 16.05 -44.53
CA VAL A 182 12.25 15.44 -43.23
C VAL A 182 11.14 16.25 -42.58
N SER A 183 10.21 15.59 -41.91
CA SER A 183 9.11 16.25 -41.19
C SER A 183 8.82 15.56 -39.86
N ARG A 184 8.74 16.34 -38.79
CA ARG A 184 8.29 15.85 -37.48
C ARG A 184 6.79 15.50 -37.54
N ASN A 185 6.42 14.32 -37.05
CA ASN A 185 5.03 13.90 -36.85
C ASN A 185 4.60 14.00 -35.37
N GLY A 186 5.55 13.80 -34.45
CA GLY A 186 5.32 13.88 -32.99
C GLY A 186 6.57 13.54 -32.16
N PRO A 187 6.43 13.32 -30.84
CA PRO A 187 5.20 13.50 -30.05
C PRO A 187 4.72 14.96 -30.04
N ASN A 188 3.40 15.18 -30.04
CA ASN A 188 2.78 16.52 -30.02
C ASN A 188 2.31 16.96 -28.62
N SER A 189 2.53 16.10 -27.63
CA SER A 189 2.22 16.33 -26.21
C SER A 189 3.22 15.56 -25.35
N THR A 190 3.45 16.03 -24.14
CA THR A 190 4.28 15.32 -23.16
C THR A 190 3.54 14.10 -22.61
N THR A 191 4.26 13.00 -22.44
CA THR A 191 3.78 11.80 -21.74
C THR A 191 4.47 11.69 -20.40
N SER A 192 3.68 11.64 -19.33
CA SER A 192 4.20 11.50 -17.98
C SER A 192 4.54 10.06 -17.65
N VAL A 193 5.77 9.86 -17.19
CA VAL A 193 6.34 8.54 -16.93
C VAL A 193 7.05 8.52 -15.58
N ASN A 194 7.35 7.32 -15.09
CA ASN A 194 8.23 7.13 -13.95
C ASN A 194 9.69 6.99 -14.39
N SER A 195 10.64 7.18 -13.47
CA SER A 195 12.08 7.08 -13.76
C SER A 195 12.52 5.70 -14.26
N GLY A 196 11.72 4.64 -14.03
CA GLY A 196 11.99 3.26 -14.45
C GLY A 196 11.16 2.79 -15.64
N ASP A 197 10.42 3.67 -16.31
CA ASP A 197 9.42 3.25 -17.30
C ASP A 197 10.09 2.64 -18.54
N GLN A 198 9.62 1.44 -18.89
CA GLN A 198 10.09 0.67 -20.05
C GLN A 198 9.12 0.76 -21.23
N GLY A 199 8.05 1.55 -21.10
CA GLY A 199 6.96 1.65 -22.07
C GLY A 199 6.02 0.44 -22.07
N PRO A 200 4.92 0.50 -22.85
CA PRO A 200 3.93 -0.57 -22.93
C PRO A 200 4.57 -1.92 -23.30
N GLY A 201 4.31 -2.96 -22.48
CA GLY A 201 4.86 -4.30 -22.69
C GLY A 201 6.39 -4.40 -22.56
N GLY A 202 7.07 -3.34 -22.08
CA GLY A 202 8.53 -3.27 -22.04
C GLY A 202 9.18 -3.01 -23.40
N ASN A 203 8.42 -2.53 -24.39
CA ASN A 203 8.89 -2.31 -25.76
C ASN A 203 9.64 -0.98 -25.95
N GLY A 204 9.48 -0.02 -25.03
CA GLY A 204 10.09 1.31 -25.05
C GLY A 204 9.09 2.46 -25.24
N LEU A 205 9.59 3.68 -25.04
CA LEU A 205 8.87 4.94 -25.09
C LEU A 205 9.30 5.72 -26.33
N VAL A 206 8.35 6.19 -27.15
CA VAL A 206 8.65 7.01 -28.33
C VAL A 206 8.97 8.43 -27.91
N VAL A 207 10.18 8.90 -28.21
CA VAL A 207 10.66 10.27 -27.89
C VAL A 207 10.78 11.16 -29.11
N LEU A 208 10.77 10.59 -30.32
CA LEU A 208 10.66 11.33 -31.58
C LEU A 208 9.98 10.47 -32.64
N ASP A 209 9.09 11.08 -33.41
CA ASP A 209 8.41 10.47 -34.55
C ASP A 209 8.51 11.41 -35.75
N PHE A 210 9.09 10.93 -36.84
CA PHE A 210 9.33 11.74 -38.03
C PHE A 210 9.26 10.93 -39.32
N SER A 211 9.02 11.62 -40.43
CA SER A 211 8.93 11.06 -41.77
C SER A 211 10.02 11.62 -42.67
N VAL A 212 10.49 10.82 -43.62
CA VAL A 212 11.39 11.25 -44.71
C VAL A 212 10.74 10.97 -46.07
N LEU A 213 10.91 11.88 -47.01
CA LEU A 213 10.35 11.80 -48.36
C LEU A 213 11.28 12.47 -49.38
N THR A 214 11.41 11.86 -50.56
CA THR A 214 12.03 12.46 -51.75
C THR A 214 11.09 12.38 -52.95
N ALA A 215 11.09 13.41 -53.81
CA ALA A 215 10.11 13.54 -54.89
C ALA A 215 10.65 13.24 -56.30
N THR A 216 11.97 13.35 -56.53
CA THR A 216 12.51 13.32 -57.90
C THR A 216 13.51 12.18 -58.16
N GLN A 217 14.32 11.81 -57.18
CA GLN A 217 15.26 10.69 -57.27
C GLN A 217 15.48 10.07 -55.88
N ALA A 218 15.75 8.77 -55.85
CA ALA A 218 15.94 8.02 -54.61
C ALA A 218 17.17 8.54 -53.83
N TRP A 219 17.07 8.52 -52.51
CA TRP A 219 18.17 8.82 -51.61
C TRP A 219 18.70 7.56 -50.93
N THR A 220 19.97 7.55 -50.58
CA THR A 220 20.60 6.57 -49.71
C THR A 220 21.07 7.30 -48.45
N LEU A 221 20.29 7.24 -47.38
CA LEU A 221 20.68 7.78 -46.08
C LEU A 221 21.73 6.87 -45.44
N THR A 222 22.79 7.45 -44.87
CA THR A 222 23.86 6.73 -44.17
C THR A 222 23.64 6.67 -42.66
N ASP A 223 23.29 7.82 -42.08
CA ASP A 223 23.14 7.97 -40.64
C ASP A 223 22.29 9.18 -40.30
N ILE A 224 21.69 9.14 -39.11
CA ILE A 224 20.93 10.24 -38.51
C ILE A 224 21.48 10.43 -37.11
N THR A 225 21.87 11.67 -36.79
CA THR A 225 22.34 12.06 -35.45
C THR A 225 21.21 12.72 -34.70
N PHE A 226 20.93 12.17 -33.52
CA PHE A 226 19.94 12.67 -32.57
C PHE A 226 20.67 13.26 -31.37
N SER A 227 20.24 14.42 -30.91
CA SER A 227 20.77 15.04 -29.69
C SER A 227 19.66 15.18 -28.67
N GLU A 228 19.95 14.74 -27.45
CA GLU A 228 19.06 14.98 -26.31
C GLU A 228 19.21 16.44 -25.86
N SER A 229 18.10 17.08 -25.53
CA SER A 229 17.96 18.53 -25.32
C SER A 229 17.04 18.88 -24.14
N GLY A 230 16.54 17.85 -23.44
CA GLY A 230 15.78 17.98 -22.22
C GLY A 230 16.70 18.25 -21.03
N THR A 231 16.33 17.72 -19.87
CA THR A 231 17.07 17.96 -18.62
C THR A 231 17.60 16.69 -17.98
N VAL A 232 17.32 15.53 -18.56
CA VAL A 232 17.87 14.26 -18.08
C VAL A 232 19.36 14.16 -18.36
N ASP A 233 20.07 13.36 -17.56
CA ASP A 233 21.38 12.83 -17.97
C ASP A 233 21.16 11.61 -18.86
N ALA A 234 20.99 11.86 -20.16
CA ALA A 234 20.71 10.85 -21.17
C ALA A 234 21.75 9.71 -21.25
N GLN A 235 22.92 9.83 -20.60
CA GLN A 235 23.90 8.76 -20.49
C GLN A 235 23.57 7.75 -19.39
N THR A 236 23.10 8.21 -18.23
CA THR A 236 22.80 7.37 -17.06
C THR A 236 21.33 7.02 -16.96
N ASP A 237 20.45 7.94 -17.35
CA ASP A 237 19.01 7.87 -17.14
C ASP A 237 18.29 7.05 -18.21
N ILE A 238 18.96 6.85 -19.35
CA ILE A 238 18.49 6.00 -20.45
C ILE A 238 19.29 4.70 -20.44
N SER A 239 18.58 3.58 -20.48
CA SER A 239 19.16 2.22 -20.53
C SER A 239 19.10 1.57 -21.91
N PHE A 240 18.38 2.20 -22.84
CA PHE A 240 18.18 1.74 -24.21
C PHE A 240 17.82 2.91 -25.12
N VAL A 241 18.37 2.95 -26.33
CA VAL A 241 17.95 3.87 -27.40
C VAL A 241 18.03 3.18 -28.76
N ALA A 242 17.00 3.31 -29.58
CA ALA A 242 16.98 2.72 -30.92
C ALA A 242 16.07 3.48 -31.88
N LEU A 243 16.44 3.45 -33.16
CA LEU A 243 15.62 3.96 -34.25
C LEU A 243 14.89 2.80 -34.93
N TYR A 244 13.56 2.84 -34.93
CA TYR A 244 12.71 1.89 -35.63
C TYR A 244 12.06 2.55 -36.83
N GLU A 245 11.88 1.78 -37.89
CA GLU A 245 11.08 2.13 -39.06
C GLU A 245 9.71 1.47 -38.96
N ASP A 246 8.68 2.28 -39.20
CA ASP A 246 7.27 1.88 -39.24
C ASP A 246 7.05 0.82 -40.32
N SER A 247 6.51 -0.34 -39.94
CA SER A 247 6.25 -1.41 -40.88
C SER A 247 5.05 -1.10 -41.77
N THR A 248 5.25 -1.08 -43.09
CA THR A 248 4.15 -0.89 -44.04
C THR A 248 3.29 -2.14 -44.27
N SER A 249 3.56 -3.24 -43.56
CA SER A 249 3.00 -4.57 -43.87
C SER A 249 2.38 -5.32 -42.70
N ALA A 250 2.62 -4.87 -41.47
CA ALA A 250 2.05 -5.42 -40.24
C ALA A 250 1.92 -4.30 -39.20
N GLY A 251 0.97 -4.43 -38.27
CA GLY A 251 0.73 -3.41 -37.24
C GLY A 251 -0.22 -2.29 -37.66
N THR A 252 -0.31 -1.28 -36.81
CA THR A 252 -1.08 -0.05 -37.05
C THR A 252 -0.13 0.99 -37.61
N GLN A 253 -0.30 1.33 -38.89
CA GLN A 253 0.54 2.34 -39.53
C GLN A 253 0.52 3.65 -38.77
N GLY A 254 1.70 4.20 -38.53
CA GLY A 254 1.88 5.48 -37.86
C GLY A 254 1.91 5.42 -36.34
N THR A 255 1.99 4.24 -35.76
CA THR A 255 2.22 4.01 -34.33
C THR A 255 3.36 3.02 -34.15
N PHE A 256 4.15 3.20 -33.08
CA PHE A 256 5.16 2.21 -32.71
C PHE A 256 4.49 1.00 -32.06
N ASP A 257 4.55 -0.15 -32.73
CA ASP A 257 3.94 -1.42 -32.31
C ASP A 257 4.95 -2.36 -31.63
N GLY A 258 6.22 -1.94 -31.54
CA GLY A 258 7.28 -2.66 -30.86
C GLY A 258 8.22 -3.42 -31.80
N PRO A 259 9.33 -3.96 -31.26
CA PRO A 259 10.44 -4.51 -32.05
C PRO A 259 10.12 -5.80 -32.82
N GLY A 260 8.95 -6.42 -32.59
CA GLY A 260 8.49 -7.59 -33.32
C GLY A 260 7.68 -7.27 -34.58
N ILE A 261 7.25 -6.02 -34.75
CA ILE A 261 6.42 -5.54 -35.86
C ILE A 261 7.17 -4.47 -36.63
N ASP A 262 7.67 -3.44 -35.93
CA ASP A 262 8.49 -2.39 -36.52
C ASP A 262 9.93 -2.84 -36.69
N THR A 263 10.54 -2.40 -37.80
CA THR A 263 11.87 -2.87 -38.20
C THR A 263 12.93 -1.99 -37.56
N LEU A 264 13.91 -2.58 -36.87
CA LEU A 264 15.06 -1.82 -36.39
C LEU A 264 15.83 -1.23 -37.58
N ALA A 265 15.96 0.08 -37.64
CA ALA A 265 16.57 0.79 -38.76
C ALA A 265 18.11 0.72 -38.74
N THR A 266 18.69 0.31 -37.61
CA THR A 266 20.13 0.13 -37.38
C THR A 266 20.49 -1.35 -37.24
N ALA A 267 21.79 -1.67 -37.23
CA ALA A 267 22.24 -3.06 -37.01
C ALA A 267 21.99 -3.57 -35.59
N ALA A 268 22.00 -2.67 -34.61
CA ALA A 268 21.74 -2.95 -33.20
C ALA A 268 21.23 -1.67 -32.50
N ALA A 269 20.50 -1.87 -31.41
CA ALA A 269 20.13 -0.79 -30.51
C ALA A 269 21.37 -0.27 -29.74
N GLY A 270 21.33 1.00 -29.37
CA GLY A 270 22.26 1.61 -28.42
C GLY A 270 21.81 1.42 -26.98
N THR A 271 22.71 1.70 -26.05
CA THR A 271 22.45 1.66 -24.60
C THR A 271 22.06 3.02 -24.04
N SER A 272 22.59 4.11 -24.58
CA SER A 272 22.32 5.49 -24.11
C SER A 272 22.89 6.52 -25.09
N PHE A 273 22.73 7.80 -24.78
CA PHE A 273 23.39 8.90 -25.50
C PHE A 273 24.83 9.10 -25.01
N THR A 274 25.65 9.79 -25.80
CA THR A 274 27.10 9.97 -25.54
C THR A 274 27.45 11.02 -24.47
N GLY A 275 26.60 11.20 -23.46
CA GLY A 275 26.77 12.15 -22.35
C GLY A 275 25.46 12.84 -21.96
N PRO A 276 25.47 13.73 -20.95
CA PRO A 276 24.35 14.62 -20.66
C PRO A 276 24.10 15.54 -21.85
N ASN A 277 22.89 15.57 -22.39
CA ASN A 277 22.58 16.22 -23.69
C ASN A 277 23.48 15.73 -24.85
N GLY A 278 23.94 14.48 -24.77
CA GLY A 278 24.84 13.90 -25.76
C GLY A 278 24.12 13.47 -27.03
N ASP A 279 24.91 12.95 -27.98
CA ASP A 279 24.41 12.47 -29.26
C ASP A 279 24.18 10.96 -29.25
N TYR A 280 23.18 10.52 -30.01
CA TYR A 280 23.00 9.15 -30.48
C TYR A 280 23.05 9.16 -32.02
N VAL A 281 24.05 8.50 -32.59
CA VAL A 281 24.21 8.37 -34.05
C VAL A 281 23.64 7.04 -34.50
N ALA A 282 22.52 7.07 -35.22
CA ALA A 282 21.87 5.90 -35.80
C ALA A 282 22.43 5.64 -37.20
N THR A 283 23.42 4.74 -37.30
CA THR A 283 23.92 4.26 -38.60
C THR A 283 22.92 3.29 -39.22
N LEU A 284 22.39 3.64 -40.38
CA LEU A 284 21.27 2.91 -40.98
C LEU A 284 21.75 1.65 -41.70
N THR A 285 20.93 0.60 -41.64
CA THR A 285 21.08 -0.62 -42.46
C THR A 285 20.07 -0.63 -43.60
N ASN A 286 18.89 -0.05 -43.39
CA ASN A 286 17.88 0.15 -44.43
C ASN A 286 18.01 1.53 -45.09
N GLN A 287 19.02 1.66 -45.94
CA GLN A 287 19.56 2.95 -46.37
C GLN A 287 18.74 3.62 -47.49
N SER A 288 17.93 2.87 -48.25
CA SER A 288 17.25 3.37 -49.45
C SER A 288 15.95 4.12 -49.14
N VAL A 289 15.78 5.35 -49.63
CA VAL A 289 14.54 6.11 -49.63
C VAL A 289 14.06 6.25 -51.09
N PRO A 290 13.14 5.39 -51.55
CA PRO A 290 12.64 5.45 -52.92
C PRO A 290 11.90 6.75 -53.27
N VAL A 291 11.78 7.01 -54.57
CA VAL A 291 11.06 8.18 -55.09
C VAL A 291 9.59 8.09 -54.72
N SER A 292 9.02 9.21 -54.25
CA SER A 292 7.60 9.35 -53.90
C SER A 292 7.11 8.38 -52.82
N THR A 293 8.01 7.84 -52.01
CA THR A 293 7.68 7.03 -50.84
C THR A 293 7.99 7.80 -49.56
N THR A 294 7.04 7.81 -48.64
CA THR A 294 7.27 8.32 -47.28
C THR A 294 7.71 7.15 -46.40
N ARG A 295 8.86 7.30 -45.74
CA ARG A 295 9.31 6.36 -44.70
C ARG A 295 9.19 7.04 -43.34
N ARG A 296 8.61 6.36 -42.35
CA ARG A 296 8.37 6.92 -41.02
C ARG A 296 9.24 6.18 -40.00
N PHE A 297 9.78 6.93 -39.05
CA PHE A 297 10.69 6.43 -38.04
C PHE A 297 10.28 6.89 -36.64
N PHE A 298 10.54 6.01 -35.67
CA PHE A 298 10.36 6.24 -34.25
C PHE A 298 11.70 6.12 -33.54
N LEU A 299 12.14 7.17 -32.86
CA LEU A 299 13.21 7.06 -31.88
C LEU A 299 12.59 6.63 -30.55
N VAL A 300 13.07 5.50 -30.03
CA VAL A 300 12.52 4.81 -28.87
C VAL A 300 13.58 4.70 -27.79
N VAL A 301 13.22 4.99 -26.54
CA VAL A 301 14.10 4.87 -25.37
C VAL A 301 13.48 4.01 -24.28
N LYS A 302 14.31 3.55 -23.32
CA LYS A 302 13.85 3.04 -22.02
C LYS A 302 14.63 3.72 -20.91
N LEU A 303 13.96 3.94 -19.79
CA LEU A 303 14.59 4.61 -18.65
C LEU A 303 15.33 3.61 -17.77
N SER A 304 16.31 4.07 -16.99
CA SER A 304 17.17 3.21 -16.16
C SER A 304 16.75 3.11 -14.70
N GLY A 305 15.74 3.89 -14.27
CA GLY A 305 15.37 4.06 -12.86
C GLY A 305 16.18 5.13 -12.14
N THR A 306 17.02 5.88 -12.86
CA THR A 306 17.95 6.86 -12.24
C THR A 306 17.63 8.33 -12.49
N ALA A 307 16.68 8.62 -13.36
CA ALA A 307 16.21 10.00 -13.61
C ALA A 307 15.57 10.64 -12.37
N SER A 308 15.85 11.92 -12.17
CA SER A 308 15.27 12.76 -11.12
C SER A 308 13.86 13.25 -11.49
N SER A 309 13.03 13.64 -10.51
CA SER A 309 11.70 14.19 -10.78
C SER A 309 11.76 15.54 -11.45
N SER A 310 10.72 15.82 -12.22
CA SER A 310 10.60 17.02 -13.06
C SER A 310 11.66 17.11 -14.15
N GLU A 311 12.50 16.10 -14.32
CA GLU A 311 13.34 16.01 -15.51
C GLU A 311 12.48 15.68 -16.73
N THR A 312 12.95 16.12 -17.89
CA THR A 312 12.24 15.99 -19.15
C THR A 312 13.16 15.38 -20.18
N ILE A 313 12.58 14.58 -21.09
CA ILE A 313 13.31 14.06 -22.25
C ILE A 313 12.80 14.79 -23.47
N GLN A 314 13.75 15.37 -24.21
CA GLN A 314 13.45 16.00 -25.47
C GLN A 314 14.57 15.71 -26.46
N VAL A 315 14.20 15.32 -27.68
CA VAL A 315 15.18 14.96 -28.71
C VAL A 315 14.95 15.75 -29.99
N GLU A 316 16.05 16.08 -30.64
CA GLU A 316 16.10 16.67 -31.97
C GLU A 316 17.04 15.91 -32.91
N VAL A 317 16.85 16.13 -34.20
CA VAL A 317 17.77 15.64 -35.25
C VAL A 317 18.73 16.77 -35.59
N THR A 318 19.98 16.64 -35.18
CA THR A 318 21.02 17.65 -35.41
C THR A 318 21.74 17.46 -36.74
N ALA A 319 21.79 16.23 -37.25
CA ALA A 319 22.32 15.94 -38.58
C ALA A 319 21.65 14.72 -39.19
N ALA A 320 21.54 14.71 -40.52
CA ALA A 320 21.26 13.51 -41.29
C ALA A 320 22.19 13.51 -42.50
N ASN A 321 22.77 12.37 -42.81
CA ASN A 321 23.76 12.21 -43.86
C ASN A 321 23.27 11.19 -44.89
N GLY A 322 23.60 11.42 -46.16
CA GLY A 322 23.19 10.54 -47.24
C GLY A 322 23.60 11.04 -48.62
N THR A 323 23.46 10.16 -49.62
CA THR A 323 23.76 10.42 -51.03
C THR A 323 22.53 10.15 -51.88
N GLY A 324 22.17 11.02 -52.82
CA GLY A 324 20.94 10.84 -53.61
C GLY A 324 20.56 11.99 -54.52
N GLY A 325 21.19 13.15 -54.37
CA GLY A 325 21.05 14.31 -55.26
C GLY A 325 22.03 15.43 -54.87
N ALA A 326 22.18 16.46 -55.71
CA ALA A 326 22.90 17.69 -55.35
C ALA A 326 22.04 18.67 -54.53
N GLY A 327 20.85 18.23 -54.07
CA GLY A 327 19.94 18.98 -53.20
C GLY A 327 20.27 18.84 -51.72
N ALA A 328 19.58 19.62 -50.88
CA ALA A 328 19.79 19.61 -49.43
C ALA A 328 18.85 18.63 -48.71
N ILE A 329 19.29 18.14 -47.55
CA ILE A 329 18.39 17.57 -46.55
C ILE A 329 17.82 18.74 -45.75
N SER A 330 16.50 18.81 -45.62
CA SER A 330 15.82 19.95 -45.00
C SER A 330 14.65 19.51 -44.13
N GLY A 331 14.26 20.35 -43.18
CA GLY A 331 13.16 20.05 -42.25
C GLY A 331 13.53 19.10 -41.12
N LEU A 332 14.82 19.00 -40.77
CA LEU A 332 15.27 18.19 -39.64
C LEU A 332 14.45 18.55 -38.38
N PRO A 333 13.86 17.56 -37.69
CA PRO A 333 13.07 17.79 -36.50
C PRO A 333 13.90 18.47 -35.40
N THR A 334 13.77 19.78 -35.24
CA THR A 334 14.32 20.49 -34.07
C THR A 334 13.54 20.13 -32.83
N SER A 335 14.10 20.38 -31.64
CA SER A 335 13.37 20.27 -30.37
C SER A 335 12.04 21.03 -30.46
N GLY A 336 10.94 20.36 -30.07
CA GLY A 336 9.61 20.97 -30.08
C GLY A 336 9.48 22.03 -28.99
N SER A 337 8.36 22.76 -28.93
CA SER A 337 8.07 23.64 -27.79
C SER A 337 7.69 22.87 -26.51
N VAL A 338 7.54 21.55 -26.60
CA VAL A 338 7.04 20.67 -25.54
C VAL A 338 7.95 19.42 -25.47
N PRO A 339 8.38 18.98 -24.28
CA PRO A 339 9.19 17.77 -24.12
C PRO A 339 8.36 16.52 -24.45
N ALA A 340 9.03 15.46 -24.88
CA ALA A 340 8.37 14.19 -25.20
C ALA A 340 7.90 13.48 -23.93
N LEU A 341 8.75 13.45 -22.90
CA LEU A 341 8.47 12.80 -21.62
C LEU A 341 8.73 13.75 -20.45
N ASP A 342 7.95 13.63 -19.39
CA ASP A 342 8.19 14.24 -18.08
C ASP A 342 8.24 13.18 -16.97
N ILE A 343 9.28 13.21 -16.15
CA ILE A 343 9.46 12.28 -15.03
C ILE A 343 8.66 12.78 -13.84
N LEU A 344 7.61 12.04 -13.46
CA LEU A 344 6.78 12.41 -12.32
C LEU A 344 7.51 12.17 -10.98
N PRO A 345 7.20 12.98 -9.94
CA PRO A 345 7.65 12.68 -8.59
C PRO A 345 7.05 11.38 -8.08
N ALA A 346 7.85 10.62 -7.33
CA ALA A 346 7.42 9.40 -6.69
C ALA A 346 6.53 9.67 -5.47
N THR A 347 5.66 8.71 -5.13
CA THR A 347 4.87 8.78 -3.90
C THR A 347 4.96 7.48 -3.12
N LEU A 348 5.18 7.60 -1.80
CA LEU A 348 5.15 6.48 -0.86
C LEU A 348 3.95 6.66 0.06
N ALA A 349 2.90 5.85 -0.14
CA ALA A 349 1.68 5.94 0.64
C ALA A 349 1.74 5.00 1.85
N ALA A 350 1.54 5.55 3.05
CA ALA A 350 1.39 4.78 4.28
C ALA A 350 -0.09 4.60 4.64
N THR A 351 -0.48 3.38 4.97
CA THR A 351 -1.85 3.03 5.38
C THR A 351 -1.81 2.22 6.66
N LEU A 352 -2.63 2.58 7.66
CA LEU A 352 -2.90 1.73 8.81
C LEU A 352 -3.86 0.61 8.40
N ASN A 353 -3.46 -0.65 8.60
CA ASN A 353 -4.34 -1.80 8.42
C ASN A 353 -5.01 -2.21 9.75
N GLY A 354 -4.38 -1.94 10.89
CA GLY A 354 -4.94 -2.20 12.22
C GLY A 354 -3.90 -2.21 13.35
N PRO A 355 -4.24 -2.75 14.53
CA PRO A 355 -5.57 -3.19 14.94
C PRO A 355 -6.58 -2.02 15.05
N MET A 356 -7.85 -2.26 14.74
CA MET A 356 -8.92 -1.24 14.77
C MET A 356 -9.86 -1.37 15.99
N ALA A 357 -9.66 -2.40 16.80
CA ALA A 357 -10.45 -2.67 18.01
C ALA A 357 -9.54 -3.28 19.09
N TYR A 358 -9.73 -2.83 20.33
CA TYR A 358 -8.92 -3.27 21.46
C TYR A 358 -9.08 -4.76 21.71
N THR A 359 -7.96 -5.43 21.91
CA THR A 359 -7.88 -6.77 22.48
C THR A 359 -7.54 -6.67 23.96
N THR A 360 -8.30 -7.34 24.81
CA THR A 360 -8.03 -7.37 26.24
C THR A 360 -6.90 -8.34 26.56
N VAL A 361 -5.88 -7.87 27.28
CA VAL A 361 -4.72 -8.68 27.68
C VAL A 361 -4.35 -8.42 29.14
N ASN A 362 -3.68 -9.38 29.79
CA ASN A 362 -3.11 -9.14 31.11
C ASN A 362 -1.85 -8.26 31.01
N ASN A 363 -1.46 -7.62 32.12
CA ASN A 363 -0.34 -6.67 32.14
C ASN A 363 1.05 -7.29 31.91
N ASN A 364 1.16 -8.61 31.82
CA ASN A 364 2.39 -9.34 31.52
C ASN A 364 2.26 -10.16 30.22
N SER A 365 1.35 -9.79 29.31
CA SER A 365 1.13 -10.57 28.10
C SER A 365 2.40 -10.63 27.24
N GLN A 366 2.73 -11.84 26.80
CA GLN A 366 3.87 -12.14 25.94
C GLN A 366 3.43 -12.47 24.51
N GLY A 367 2.13 -12.36 24.20
CA GLY A 367 1.54 -12.80 22.94
C GLY A 367 1.51 -14.32 22.76
N ALA A 368 0.84 -14.78 21.70
CA ALA A 368 0.76 -16.18 21.36
C ALA A 368 2.16 -16.79 21.16
N GLY A 369 2.44 -17.90 21.84
CA GLY A 369 3.75 -18.58 21.79
C GLY A 369 4.93 -17.76 22.34
N GLY A 370 4.68 -16.62 23.00
CA GLY A 370 5.75 -15.71 23.44
C GLY A 370 6.32 -14.83 22.32
N ASN A 371 5.60 -14.66 21.21
CA ASN A 371 6.05 -13.90 20.04
C ASN A 371 5.80 -12.38 20.15
N GLY A 372 5.03 -11.95 21.16
CA GLY A 372 4.60 -10.56 21.36
C GLY A 372 3.20 -10.28 20.82
N GLU A 373 2.64 -9.14 21.26
CA GLU A 373 1.33 -8.61 20.89
C GLU A 373 1.46 -7.56 19.79
N LEU A 374 0.60 -7.63 18.77
CA LEU A 374 0.56 -6.67 17.67
C LEU A 374 -0.05 -5.34 18.14
N ILE A 375 0.69 -4.23 18.00
CA ILE A 375 0.20 -2.89 18.36
C ILE A 375 0.03 -1.93 17.19
N CYS A 376 0.69 -2.17 16.06
CA CYS A 376 0.47 -1.37 14.85
C CYS A 376 0.77 -2.23 13.62
N ASP A 377 -0.09 -2.15 12.61
CA ASP A 377 0.05 -2.84 11.34
C ASP A 377 -0.13 -1.82 10.23
N VAL A 378 0.93 -1.61 9.45
CA VAL A 378 0.99 -0.58 8.42
C VAL A 378 1.50 -1.12 7.11
N THR A 379 0.95 -0.63 6.00
CA THR A 379 1.45 -0.91 4.64
C THR A 379 2.07 0.35 4.06
N LEU A 380 3.27 0.23 3.49
CA LEU A 380 3.89 1.25 2.65
C LEU A 380 3.80 0.81 1.19
N ALA A 381 3.22 1.63 0.32
CA ALA A 381 3.06 1.35 -1.11
C ALA A 381 3.79 2.39 -1.96
N ALA A 382 4.73 1.92 -2.78
CA ALA A 382 5.55 2.76 -3.65
C ALA A 382 4.89 2.92 -5.03
N ASN A 383 4.71 4.16 -5.46
CA ASN A 383 4.18 4.50 -6.78
C ASN A 383 5.15 5.41 -7.51
N ASN A 384 5.21 5.25 -8.83
CA ASN A 384 6.05 6.01 -9.77
C ASN A 384 7.57 5.92 -9.54
N ASP A 385 8.05 5.25 -8.49
CA ASP A 385 9.45 4.86 -8.34
C ASP A 385 9.56 3.81 -7.23
N SER A 386 10.73 3.18 -7.14
CA SER A 386 11.16 2.45 -5.95
C SER A 386 11.56 3.42 -4.83
N PHE A 387 11.37 2.98 -3.59
CA PHE A 387 11.78 3.71 -2.39
C PHE A 387 12.74 2.87 -1.54
N THR A 388 13.74 3.55 -1.00
CA THR A 388 14.54 3.06 0.13
C THR A 388 14.10 3.80 1.38
N VAL A 389 13.45 3.08 2.29
CA VAL A 389 13.04 3.57 3.62
C VAL A 389 14.16 3.30 4.61
N THR A 390 14.70 4.34 5.23
CA THR A 390 15.76 4.20 6.25
C THR A 390 15.17 4.05 7.64
N ASP A 391 14.12 4.81 7.96
CA ASP A 391 13.55 4.83 9.31
C ASP A 391 12.03 4.94 9.28
N MET A 392 11.37 4.23 10.20
CA MET A 392 9.96 4.37 10.51
C MET A 392 9.80 4.76 11.97
N THR A 393 9.15 5.89 12.23
CA THR A 393 8.91 6.41 13.58
C THR A 393 7.45 6.24 13.95
N PHE A 394 7.21 5.44 14.98
CA PHE A 394 5.91 5.23 15.57
C PHE A 394 5.78 6.07 16.84
N THR A 395 4.65 6.74 17.02
CA THR A 395 4.33 7.45 18.26
C THR A 395 3.24 6.70 18.99
N ALA A 396 3.50 6.37 20.24
CA ALA A 396 2.53 5.79 21.13
C ALA A 396 1.49 6.83 21.56
N SER A 397 0.29 6.37 21.84
CA SER A 397 -0.77 7.17 22.45
C SER A 397 -1.63 6.29 23.33
N GLY A 398 -2.43 6.89 24.19
CA GLY A 398 -3.34 6.16 25.05
C GLY A 398 -3.17 6.61 26.49
N THR A 399 -3.27 5.66 27.42
CA THR A 399 -3.14 5.94 28.86
C THR A 399 -2.04 5.15 29.54
N ALA A 400 -1.43 4.18 28.84
CA ALA A 400 -0.31 3.41 29.36
C ALA A 400 0.98 4.26 29.44
N ASP A 401 1.95 3.81 30.23
CA ASP A 401 3.32 4.31 30.19
C ASP A 401 4.18 3.32 29.39
N GLU A 402 4.23 3.48 28.07
CA GLU A 402 4.89 2.52 27.19
C GLU A 402 6.41 2.37 27.43
N GLN A 403 7.04 3.27 28.21
CA GLN A 403 8.42 3.10 28.63
C GLN A 403 8.56 2.13 29.79
N ALA A 404 7.65 2.20 30.77
CA ALA A 404 7.66 1.34 31.94
C ALA A 404 7.00 -0.03 31.66
N ASP A 405 5.92 -0.01 30.88
CA ASP A 405 4.99 -1.13 30.73
C ASP A 405 5.37 -2.12 29.64
N ILE A 406 6.36 -1.80 28.83
CA ILE A 406 6.85 -2.63 27.73
C ILE A 406 8.28 -3.06 28.01
N SER A 407 8.55 -4.36 27.82
CA SER A 407 9.88 -4.96 28.00
C SER A 407 10.57 -5.34 26.69
N PHE A 408 9.81 -5.33 25.59
CA PHE A 408 10.28 -5.63 24.24
C PHE A 408 9.45 -4.88 23.20
N ILE A 409 10.09 -4.34 22.17
CA ILE A 409 9.42 -3.77 20.99
C ILE A 409 10.19 -4.13 19.71
N ALA A 410 9.49 -4.52 18.66
CA ALA A 410 10.11 -4.89 17.39
C ALA A 410 9.20 -4.57 16.21
N LEU A 411 9.82 -4.23 15.07
CA LEU A 411 9.14 -4.07 13.79
C LEU A 411 9.50 -5.26 12.90
N TYR A 412 8.48 -5.96 12.39
CA TYR A 412 8.64 -7.09 11.48
C TYR A 412 8.08 -6.76 10.10
N VAL A 413 8.68 -7.32 9.05
CA VAL A 413 8.17 -7.31 7.67
C VAL A 413 7.33 -8.57 7.46
N ASP A 414 6.10 -8.36 7.00
CA ASP A 414 5.16 -9.43 6.62
C ASP A 414 5.74 -10.32 5.52
N ASN A 415 5.49 -11.63 5.61
CA ASN A 415 5.86 -12.60 4.58
C ASN A 415 4.89 -12.61 3.38
N GLY A 416 3.81 -11.82 3.45
CA GLY A 416 2.80 -11.65 2.40
C GLY A 416 1.47 -12.33 2.69
N ASN A 417 1.27 -12.90 3.88
CA ASN A 417 -0.01 -13.48 4.28
C ASN A 417 -0.93 -12.49 5.02
N GLY A 418 -0.40 -11.33 5.42
CA GLY A 418 -1.16 -10.27 6.06
C GLY A 418 -1.51 -10.50 7.54
N THR A 419 -0.85 -11.45 8.20
CA THR A 419 -1.01 -11.75 9.63
C THR A 419 0.35 -11.88 10.31
N PHE A 420 0.50 -11.35 11.52
CA PHE A 420 1.73 -11.56 12.28
C PHE A 420 1.78 -12.99 12.86
N ASP A 421 2.79 -13.76 12.44
CA ASP A 421 3.01 -15.17 12.79
C ASP A 421 4.21 -15.37 13.73
N GLY A 422 4.96 -14.30 14.01
CA GLY A 422 6.12 -14.33 14.89
C GLY A 422 7.48 -14.36 14.16
N PRO A 423 8.59 -14.30 14.92
CA PRO A 423 9.94 -14.06 14.39
C PRO A 423 10.53 -15.20 13.55
N GLY A 424 9.88 -16.38 13.51
CA GLY A 424 10.30 -17.50 12.66
C GLY A 424 9.73 -17.46 11.24
N THR A 425 8.75 -16.59 11.01
CA THR A 425 7.97 -16.50 9.77
C THR A 425 8.02 -15.08 9.20
N ASP A 426 7.77 -14.08 10.05
CA ASP A 426 7.96 -12.67 9.71
C ASP A 426 9.40 -12.23 10.01
N THR A 427 9.99 -11.46 9.11
CA THR A 427 11.40 -11.09 9.20
C THR A 427 11.56 -9.81 10.01
N LEU A 428 12.45 -9.79 11.01
CA LEU A 428 12.76 -8.57 11.75
C LEU A 428 13.26 -7.47 10.79
N ALA A 429 12.62 -6.31 10.79
CA ALA A 429 12.93 -5.21 9.87
C ALA A 429 14.21 -4.45 10.27
N THR A 430 14.61 -4.57 11.54
CA THR A 430 15.74 -3.87 12.16
C THR A 430 16.87 -4.85 12.49
N ALA A 431 18.06 -4.34 12.82
CA ALA A 431 19.20 -5.21 13.19
C ALA A 431 18.98 -5.96 14.52
N SER A 432 18.21 -5.37 15.43
CA SER A 432 17.84 -5.96 16.72
C SER A 432 16.54 -5.32 17.23
N ALA A 433 15.75 -6.07 17.98
CA ALA A 433 14.59 -5.52 18.69
C ALA A 433 15.01 -4.46 19.72
N GLY A 434 14.12 -3.51 19.97
CA GLY A 434 14.22 -2.56 21.06
C GLY A 434 13.58 -3.08 22.35
N THR A 435 13.61 -2.25 23.39
CA THR A 435 13.03 -2.56 24.70
C THR A 435 11.66 -1.93 24.89
N SER A 436 11.49 -0.65 24.54
CA SER A 436 10.25 0.11 24.78
C SER A 436 10.23 1.40 23.95
N PHE A 437 9.15 2.17 24.06
CA PHE A 437 9.13 3.56 23.59
C PHE A 437 10.00 4.44 24.50
N ASN A 438 10.44 5.60 24.00
CA ASN A 438 11.33 6.50 24.75
C ASN A 438 10.66 7.30 25.89
N GLY A 439 9.38 7.05 26.18
CA GLY A 439 8.59 7.67 27.25
C GLY A 439 7.11 7.29 27.11
N ALA A 440 6.30 7.69 28.09
CA ALA A 440 4.84 7.61 28.01
C ALA A 440 4.31 8.47 26.84
N ASN A 441 3.48 7.88 25.97
CA ASN A 441 3.08 8.47 24.69
C ASN A 441 4.30 8.92 23.84
N GLY A 442 5.42 8.24 24.01
CA GLY A 442 6.69 8.56 23.37
C GLY A 442 6.80 7.98 21.95
N THR A 443 8.01 8.01 21.41
CA THR A 443 8.32 7.51 20.06
C THR A 443 9.22 6.29 20.10
N TYR A 444 9.01 5.41 19.12
CA TYR A 444 9.92 4.33 18.75
C TYR A 444 10.31 4.50 17.27
N THR A 445 11.60 4.69 17.01
CA THR A 445 12.13 4.79 15.65
C THR A 445 12.85 3.50 15.28
N ALA A 446 12.29 2.78 14.32
CA ALA A 446 12.86 1.58 13.74
C ALA A 446 13.76 1.96 12.55
N THR A 447 15.07 1.82 12.71
CA THR A 447 16.04 1.93 11.60
C THR A 447 16.06 0.62 10.82
N LEU A 448 15.57 0.65 9.59
CA LEU A 448 15.44 -0.53 8.74
C LEU A 448 16.81 -0.98 8.22
N SER A 449 17.00 -2.28 8.11
CA SER A 449 18.25 -2.88 7.64
C SER A 449 18.06 -3.71 6.38
N GLY A 450 19.04 -3.67 5.48
CA GLY A 450 19.08 -4.48 4.26
C GLY A 450 17.82 -4.30 3.39
N THR A 451 17.22 -5.42 2.99
CA THR A 451 16.06 -5.43 2.10
C THR A 451 14.76 -4.98 2.77
N ALA A 452 14.71 -4.84 4.10
CA ALA A 452 13.49 -4.45 4.82
C ALA A 452 12.98 -3.06 4.41
N GLY A 453 13.90 -2.14 4.09
CA GLY A 453 13.58 -0.78 3.64
C GLY A 453 13.39 -0.62 2.13
N SER A 454 13.74 -1.63 1.33
CA SER A 454 13.65 -1.57 -0.14
C SER A 454 12.24 -1.95 -0.61
N ILE A 455 11.52 -1.00 -1.21
CA ILE A 455 10.19 -1.20 -1.79
C ILE A 455 10.28 -0.90 -3.29
N ALA A 456 10.03 -1.91 -4.13
CA ALA A 456 10.11 -1.76 -5.58
C ALA A 456 8.94 -0.92 -6.11
N ILE A 457 9.12 -0.30 -7.27
CA ILE A 457 8.07 0.47 -7.94
C ILE A 457 6.79 -0.36 -8.11
N SER A 458 5.63 0.25 -7.85
CA SER A 458 4.31 -0.38 -7.96
C SER A 458 4.15 -1.64 -7.10
N THR A 459 4.92 -1.74 -6.02
CA THR A 459 4.78 -2.79 -5.00
C THR A 459 4.53 -2.18 -3.62
N SER A 460 4.16 -3.03 -2.67
CA SER A 460 3.98 -2.62 -1.28
C SER A 460 4.72 -3.56 -0.32
N LYS A 461 5.01 -3.05 0.87
CA LYS A 461 5.47 -3.83 2.02
C LYS A 461 4.61 -3.54 3.23
N ARG A 462 4.25 -4.60 3.95
CA ARG A 462 3.48 -4.52 5.20
C ARG A 462 4.39 -4.80 6.38
N TYR A 463 4.17 -4.07 7.46
CA TYR A 463 4.99 -4.08 8.65
C TYR A 463 4.12 -4.23 9.91
N PHE A 464 4.60 -5.03 10.85
CA PHE A 464 3.97 -5.31 12.14
C PHE A 464 4.84 -4.77 13.27
N LEU A 465 4.35 -3.78 14.02
CA LEU A 465 4.95 -3.33 15.27
C LEU A 465 4.37 -4.16 16.42
N VAL A 466 5.26 -4.83 17.14
CA VAL A 466 4.92 -5.86 18.12
C VAL A 466 5.62 -5.59 19.45
N VAL A 467 4.95 -5.85 20.58
CA VAL A 467 5.48 -5.59 21.92
C VAL A 467 5.29 -6.75 22.89
N LYS A 468 6.04 -6.78 23.99
CA LYS A 468 5.76 -7.64 25.16
C LYS A 468 5.62 -6.77 26.39
N LEU A 469 4.65 -7.10 27.25
CA LEU A 469 4.36 -6.30 28.44
C LEU A 469 5.27 -6.70 29.60
N ALA A 470 5.57 -5.75 30.49
CA ALA A 470 6.53 -5.88 31.59
C ALA A 470 5.90 -6.33 32.92
N GLY A 471 4.57 -6.46 33.01
CA GLY A 471 3.86 -6.79 34.25
C GLY A 471 3.54 -5.59 35.14
N THR A 472 3.85 -4.37 34.70
CA THR A 472 3.69 -3.13 35.48
C THR A 472 2.47 -2.30 35.10
N ALA A 473 1.89 -2.54 33.92
CA ALA A 473 0.77 -1.77 33.41
C ALA A 473 -0.43 -1.85 34.36
N SER A 474 -1.11 -0.72 34.54
CA SER A 474 -2.28 -0.60 35.41
C SER A 474 -3.55 -1.10 34.72
N PRO A 475 -4.53 -1.60 35.49
CA PRO A 475 -5.85 -1.94 34.97
C PRO A 475 -6.49 -0.85 34.12
N ALA A 476 -7.15 -1.25 33.02
CA ALA A 476 -7.85 -0.40 32.06
C ALA A 476 -6.97 0.57 31.23
N GLU A 477 -5.65 0.53 31.39
CA GLU A 477 -4.77 1.27 30.49
C GLU A 477 -4.87 0.74 29.05
N ASN A 478 -4.76 1.62 28.05
CA ASN A 478 -4.78 1.23 26.64
C ASN A 478 -3.50 1.62 25.93
N PHE A 479 -3.09 0.76 24.99
CA PHE A 479 -1.94 0.93 24.12
C PHE A 479 -2.40 1.19 22.69
N ARG A 480 -1.87 2.26 22.11
CA ARG A 480 -2.14 2.66 20.73
C ARG A 480 -0.86 3.16 20.09
N ALA A 481 -0.74 3.01 18.78
CA ALA A 481 0.40 3.54 18.05
C ALA A 481 -0.02 4.04 16.67
N ALA A 482 0.59 5.14 16.23
CA ALA A 482 0.49 5.64 14.87
C ALA A 482 1.88 5.67 14.23
N LEU A 483 1.97 5.35 12.94
CA LEU A 483 3.17 5.67 12.17
C LEU A 483 3.15 7.18 11.91
N THR A 484 4.10 7.90 12.52
CA THR A 484 4.15 9.38 12.53
C THR A 484 5.31 9.95 11.73
N GLY A 485 6.29 9.14 11.35
CA GLY A 485 7.39 9.56 10.50
C GLY A 485 7.90 8.41 9.65
N VAL A 486 8.28 8.70 8.41
CA VAL A 486 8.95 7.76 7.51
C VAL A 486 10.05 8.55 6.80
N ASN A 487 11.30 8.17 7.04
CA ASN A 487 12.43 8.68 6.26
C ASN A 487 12.64 7.75 5.09
N ALA A 488 12.38 8.24 3.88
CA ALA A 488 12.55 7.47 2.66
C ALA A 488 13.10 8.36 1.54
N THR A 489 13.87 7.73 0.66
CA THR A 489 14.41 8.34 -0.55
C THR A 489 14.00 7.52 -1.76
N SER A 490 13.69 8.20 -2.85
CA SER A 490 13.50 7.63 -4.19
C SER A 490 14.46 8.37 -5.12
N THR A 491 14.89 7.73 -6.21
CA THR A 491 15.85 8.34 -7.15
C THR A 491 15.22 9.50 -7.91
N SER A 492 13.97 9.37 -8.33
CA SER A 492 13.19 10.51 -8.84
C SER A 492 12.89 11.54 -7.74
N GLY A 493 13.08 11.23 -6.47
CA GLY A 493 12.59 12.07 -5.39
C GLY A 493 11.07 11.98 -5.28
N GLY A 494 10.53 12.33 -4.12
CA GLY A 494 9.12 12.10 -3.88
C GLY A 494 8.66 12.48 -2.50
N THR A 495 7.37 12.29 -2.27
CA THR A 495 6.73 12.59 -1.00
C THR A 495 6.20 11.33 -0.35
N VAL A 496 6.35 11.25 0.97
CA VAL A 496 5.57 10.29 1.77
C VAL A 496 4.20 10.90 2.05
N SER A 497 3.15 10.12 1.82
CA SER A 497 1.75 10.49 2.12
C SER A 497 1.13 9.50 3.09
N GLY A 498 0.06 9.90 3.79
CA GLY A 498 -0.64 9.06 4.77
C GLY A 498 0.06 8.97 6.13
N VAL A 499 1.08 9.80 6.37
CA VAL A 499 1.78 9.95 7.65
C VAL A 499 1.49 11.35 8.21
N PRO A 500 1.04 11.50 9.46
CA PRO A 500 0.72 10.45 10.42
C PRO A 500 -0.46 9.57 9.99
N THR A 501 -0.36 8.26 10.23
CA THR A 501 -1.53 7.38 10.13
C THR A 501 -2.49 7.68 11.28
N ALA A 502 -3.73 7.17 11.21
CA ALA A 502 -4.54 7.04 12.42
C ALA A 502 -3.77 6.21 13.47
N ALA A 503 -4.02 6.47 14.75
CA ALA A 503 -3.54 5.61 15.83
C ALA A 503 -4.39 4.35 15.90
N SER A 504 -3.73 3.20 16.03
CA SER A 504 -4.39 1.91 16.25
C SER A 504 -5.24 1.91 17.52
N SER A 505 -6.07 0.88 17.65
CA SER A 505 -6.76 0.52 18.90
C SER A 505 -6.32 -0.89 19.24
N ALA A 506 -5.14 -1.05 19.84
CA ALA A 506 -4.48 -2.35 19.92
C ALA A 506 -4.86 -3.14 21.17
N LEU A 507 -4.42 -2.67 22.34
CA LEU A 507 -4.54 -3.42 23.59
C LEU A 507 -5.24 -2.58 24.65
N VAL A 508 -6.00 -3.26 25.50
CA VAL A 508 -6.45 -2.72 26.79
C VAL A 508 -6.05 -3.70 27.89
N ILE A 509 -5.49 -3.19 28.97
CA ILE A 509 -5.13 -3.98 30.13
C ILE A 509 -6.40 -4.38 30.87
N ASP A 510 -6.55 -5.68 31.04
CA ASP A 510 -7.70 -6.23 31.74
C ASP A 510 -7.75 -5.75 33.19
N VAL A 511 -8.96 -5.58 33.72
CA VAL A 511 -9.15 -5.26 35.14
C VAL A 511 -9.21 -6.58 35.89
N PRO A 512 -8.27 -6.89 36.81
CA PRO A 512 -8.29 -8.14 37.57
C PRO A 512 -9.61 -8.30 38.34
N ILE A 513 -10.25 -9.45 38.23
CA ILE A 513 -11.50 -9.79 38.92
C ILE A 513 -11.24 -10.92 39.92
N LEU A 514 -11.59 -10.67 41.18
CA LEU A 514 -11.64 -11.67 42.24
C LEU A 514 -13.09 -11.91 42.65
N THR A 515 -13.54 -13.15 42.56
CA THR A 515 -14.83 -13.57 43.10
C THR A 515 -14.63 -14.26 44.45
N VAL A 516 -15.41 -13.87 45.46
CA VAL A 516 -15.36 -14.46 46.81
C VAL A 516 -16.67 -15.18 47.09
N ASN A 517 -16.59 -16.46 47.43
CA ASN A 517 -17.71 -17.34 47.74
C ASN A 517 -17.50 -18.05 49.08
N ALA A 518 -18.56 -18.63 49.63
CA ALA A 518 -18.37 -19.74 50.58
C ALA A 518 -17.64 -20.90 49.87
N GLY A 519 -16.71 -21.53 50.58
CA GLY A 519 -15.98 -22.70 50.10
C GLY A 519 -16.90 -23.92 49.97
N PRO A 520 -16.58 -24.87 49.07
CA PRO A 520 -17.42 -26.04 48.85
C PRO A 520 -17.42 -27.05 50.01
N ALA A 521 -16.43 -26.99 50.90
CA ALA A 521 -16.28 -27.82 52.09
C ALA A 521 -16.62 -27.04 53.38
N ASN A 522 -17.48 -26.02 53.29
CA ASN A 522 -18.01 -25.32 54.45
C ASN A 522 -18.65 -26.33 55.44
N PRO A 523 -18.25 -26.37 56.73
CA PRO A 523 -18.79 -27.30 57.71
C PRO A 523 -20.31 -27.13 57.90
N ALA A 524 -21.00 -28.12 58.46
CA ALA A 524 -22.41 -27.97 58.86
C ALA A 524 -22.53 -27.19 60.18
N ASP A 525 -23.71 -26.60 60.45
CA ASP A 525 -24.02 -26.01 61.76
C ASP A 525 -23.78 -27.02 62.88
N ALA A 526 -23.09 -26.58 63.93
CA ALA A 526 -22.66 -27.44 65.03
C ALA A 526 -23.22 -26.95 66.36
N SER A 527 -23.66 -27.88 67.21
CA SER A 527 -23.97 -27.62 68.62
C SER A 527 -22.99 -28.40 69.49
N VAL A 528 -22.23 -27.68 70.33
CA VAL A 528 -21.21 -28.26 71.20
C VAL A 528 -21.55 -27.97 72.65
N GLU A 529 -21.51 -28.99 73.49
CA GLU A 529 -21.71 -28.84 74.94
C GLU A 529 -20.47 -28.18 75.57
N SER A 530 -20.67 -27.15 76.38
CA SER A 530 -19.63 -26.58 77.21
C SER A 530 -19.26 -27.55 78.33
N THR A 531 -18.06 -28.12 78.24
CA THR A 531 -17.50 -29.05 79.23
C THR A 531 -16.57 -28.36 80.23
N GLY A 532 -16.41 -27.03 80.13
CA GLY A 532 -15.42 -26.27 80.89
C GLY A 532 -13.99 -26.43 80.38
N ALA A 533 -13.79 -27.00 79.18
CA ALA A 533 -12.50 -27.11 78.51
C ALA A 533 -12.50 -26.29 77.22
N ALA A 534 -11.36 -25.66 76.91
CA ALA A 534 -11.17 -24.96 75.65
C ALA A 534 -11.04 -25.96 74.49
N PHE A 535 -11.50 -25.58 73.30
CA PHE A 535 -11.41 -26.41 72.09
C PHE A 535 -11.33 -25.56 70.83
N THR A 536 -10.82 -26.14 69.74
CA THR A 536 -10.75 -25.51 68.42
C THR A 536 -11.90 -25.99 67.54
N HIS A 537 -12.44 -25.09 66.72
CA HIS A 537 -13.52 -25.41 65.79
C HIS A 537 -13.32 -24.73 64.44
N THR A 538 -13.41 -25.50 63.35
CA THR A 538 -13.48 -24.95 61.99
C THR A 538 -14.86 -24.35 61.80
N LEU A 539 -14.92 -23.03 61.67
CA LEU A 539 -16.15 -22.28 61.60
C LEU A 539 -16.69 -22.20 60.17
N GLY A 540 -15.80 -22.05 59.19
CA GLY A 540 -16.17 -21.92 57.79
C GLY A 540 -15.02 -22.13 56.80
N GLU A 541 -15.36 -22.27 55.53
CA GLU A 541 -14.42 -22.21 54.40
C GLU A 541 -14.84 -21.07 53.47
N LEU A 542 -13.88 -20.34 52.93
CA LEU A 542 -14.07 -19.26 51.97
C LEU A 542 -13.28 -19.60 50.71
N ARG A 543 -13.91 -19.48 49.53
CA ARG A 543 -13.26 -19.67 48.24
C ARG A 543 -13.04 -18.35 47.56
N MET A 544 -11.85 -18.13 47.02
CA MET A 544 -11.56 -17.00 46.17
C MET A 544 -11.05 -17.45 44.80
N THR A 545 -11.64 -16.91 43.74
CA THR A 545 -11.34 -17.28 42.35
C THR A 545 -10.90 -16.04 41.56
N ALA A 546 -9.70 -16.08 40.99
CA ALA A 546 -9.21 -15.01 40.12
C ALA A 546 -9.58 -15.33 38.66
N SER A 547 -10.46 -14.54 38.04
CA SER A 547 -11.10 -14.95 36.78
C SER A 547 -10.26 -14.66 35.53
N ASN A 548 -9.56 -13.52 35.48
CA ASN A 548 -8.98 -12.98 34.25
C ASN A 548 -7.55 -12.41 34.39
N ALA A 549 -7.02 -12.33 35.60
CA ALA A 549 -5.63 -12.03 35.90
C ALA A 549 -5.26 -12.61 37.27
N ASN A 550 -3.96 -12.72 37.57
CA ASN A 550 -3.53 -13.07 38.92
C ASN A 550 -4.00 -11.97 39.89
N PHE A 551 -4.49 -12.36 41.06
CA PHE A 551 -5.01 -11.42 42.06
C PHE A 551 -4.33 -11.66 43.40
N THR A 552 -3.64 -10.64 43.90
CA THR A 552 -2.91 -10.72 45.17
C THR A 552 -3.67 -10.00 46.28
N ILE A 553 -3.80 -10.65 47.43
CA ILE A 553 -4.44 -10.12 48.64
C ILE A 553 -3.47 -10.18 49.82
N SER A 554 -3.68 -9.28 50.79
CA SER A 554 -2.89 -9.17 52.02
C SER A 554 -3.69 -9.51 53.27
N GLY A 555 -4.97 -9.82 53.14
CA GLY A 555 -5.83 -10.13 54.28
C GLY A 555 -7.32 -10.01 53.96
N VAL A 556 -8.13 -10.31 54.98
CA VAL A 556 -9.59 -10.16 54.96
C VAL A 556 -10.09 -9.56 56.27
N THR A 557 -11.23 -8.90 56.25
CA THR A 557 -11.98 -8.54 57.46
C THR A 557 -13.19 -9.47 57.56
N LEU A 558 -13.30 -10.16 58.68
CA LEU A 558 -14.46 -11.00 58.97
C LEU A 558 -15.43 -10.20 59.82
N THR A 559 -16.66 -10.02 59.34
CA THR A 559 -17.77 -9.54 60.15
C THR A 559 -18.25 -10.69 61.03
N LEU A 560 -18.24 -10.48 62.33
CA LEU A 560 -18.57 -11.48 63.35
C LEU A 560 -20.03 -11.32 63.76
N GLY A 561 -20.77 -12.43 63.76
CA GLY A 561 -22.20 -12.48 64.09
C GLY A 561 -22.53 -13.56 65.12
N GLY A 562 -23.83 -13.78 65.32
CA GLY A 562 -24.36 -14.57 66.41
C GLY A 562 -24.59 -13.75 67.69
N ASN A 563 -25.00 -14.42 68.76
CA ASN A 563 -25.31 -13.79 70.06
C ASN A 563 -24.22 -14.02 71.13
N GLY A 564 -23.17 -14.77 70.80
CA GLY A 564 -22.08 -15.09 71.72
C GLY A 564 -21.12 -13.92 71.95
N ASP A 565 -20.44 -13.93 73.10
CA ASP A 565 -19.42 -12.95 73.44
C ASP A 565 -18.08 -13.29 72.76
N TRP A 566 -17.88 -12.76 71.56
CA TRP A 566 -16.64 -12.98 70.80
C TRP A 566 -15.38 -12.56 71.56
N VAL A 567 -15.43 -11.53 72.41
CA VAL A 567 -14.22 -10.99 73.07
C VAL A 567 -13.77 -11.91 74.20
N ASN A 568 -14.71 -12.44 74.99
CA ASN A 568 -14.38 -13.24 76.16
C ASN A 568 -14.42 -14.76 75.89
N ASN A 569 -15.20 -15.22 74.92
CA ASN A 569 -15.44 -16.64 74.69
C ASN A 569 -14.69 -17.19 73.47
N ILE A 570 -14.07 -16.33 72.64
CA ILE A 570 -13.19 -16.73 71.54
C ILE A 570 -11.80 -16.15 71.80
N THR A 571 -10.84 -17.03 72.06
CA THR A 571 -9.46 -16.64 72.37
C THR A 571 -8.66 -16.26 71.12
N ALA A 572 -8.95 -16.90 69.99
CA ALA A 572 -8.35 -16.55 68.71
C ALA A 572 -9.31 -16.86 67.55
N VAL A 573 -9.28 -15.98 66.53
CA VAL A 573 -9.76 -16.26 65.18
C VAL A 573 -8.53 -16.41 64.30
N SER A 574 -8.46 -17.50 63.56
CA SER A 574 -7.37 -17.83 62.66
C SER A 574 -7.87 -18.04 61.25
N VAL A 575 -7.05 -17.66 60.27
CA VAL A 575 -7.29 -17.93 58.84
C VAL A 575 -6.14 -18.78 58.32
N TYR A 576 -6.46 -19.91 57.70
CA TYR A 576 -5.50 -20.81 57.07
C TYR A 576 -5.76 -20.91 55.57
N GLN A 577 -4.71 -21.00 54.76
CA GLN A 577 -4.82 -21.34 53.34
C GLN A 577 -4.79 -22.86 53.17
N ASP A 578 -5.78 -23.39 52.46
CA ASP A 578 -5.88 -24.81 52.12
C ASP A 578 -4.70 -25.22 51.21
N ASN A 579 -4.13 -26.40 51.47
CA ASN A 579 -3.05 -26.94 50.63
C ASN A 579 -3.54 -27.65 49.35
N GLY A 580 -4.84 -27.58 49.04
CA GLY A 580 -5.50 -28.16 47.88
C GLY A 580 -6.10 -29.55 48.13
N ASN A 581 -6.13 -30.01 49.39
CA ASN A 581 -6.74 -31.29 49.78
C ASN A 581 -8.25 -31.16 50.08
N GLY A 582 -8.78 -29.94 50.23
CA GLY A 582 -10.18 -29.68 50.58
C GLY A 582 -10.57 -30.16 51.99
N SER A 583 -9.63 -30.15 52.94
CA SER A 583 -9.87 -30.57 54.32
C SER A 583 -8.92 -29.88 55.29
N PHE A 584 -9.48 -29.24 56.33
CA PHE A 584 -8.67 -28.59 57.36
C PHE A 584 -7.78 -29.59 58.12
N ASP A 585 -6.46 -29.47 57.96
CA ASP A 585 -5.45 -30.29 58.62
C ASP A 585 -4.13 -29.54 58.92
N ALA A 586 -3.12 -30.25 59.43
CA ALA A 586 -1.84 -29.66 59.84
C ALA A 586 -0.96 -29.21 58.66
N GLY A 587 -1.31 -29.59 57.43
CA GLY A 587 -0.63 -29.15 56.21
C GLY A 587 -1.11 -27.80 55.70
N ASP A 588 -2.20 -27.24 56.25
CA ASP A 588 -2.70 -25.93 55.88
C ASP A 588 -1.85 -24.81 56.46
N THR A 589 -1.64 -23.75 55.68
CA THR A 589 -0.74 -22.66 56.05
C THR A 589 -1.49 -21.60 56.84
N GLN A 590 -1.14 -21.40 58.11
CA GLN A 590 -1.72 -20.31 58.91
C GLN A 590 -1.28 -18.96 58.37
N LEU A 591 -2.23 -18.14 57.92
CA LEU A 591 -2.00 -16.80 57.42
C LEU A 591 -2.21 -15.74 58.50
N PHE A 592 -3.16 -15.97 59.41
CA PHE A 592 -3.49 -15.05 60.49
C PHE A 592 -3.91 -15.81 61.74
N SER A 593 -3.59 -15.25 62.91
CA SER A 593 -4.16 -15.62 64.19
C SER A 593 -4.18 -14.40 65.10
N GLY A 594 -5.33 -14.10 65.70
CA GLY A 594 -5.47 -12.96 66.60
C GLY A 594 -6.76 -13.00 67.40
N ALA A 595 -6.80 -12.23 68.49
CA ALA A 595 -8.00 -12.12 69.32
C ALA A 595 -9.18 -11.52 68.53
N ALA A 596 -10.38 -12.00 68.79
CA ALA A 596 -11.59 -11.41 68.22
C ALA A 596 -11.89 -10.04 68.85
N SER A 597 -12.54 -9.16 68.10
CA SER A 597 -13.11 -7.91 68.62
C SER A 597 -14.63 -7.90 68.48
N ALA A 598 -15.31 -6.96 69.13
CA ALA A 598 -16.77 -6.89 69.05
C ALA A 598 -17.21 -6.51 67.62
N GLY A 599 -17.85 -7.45 66.92
CA GLY A 599 -18.51 -7.24 65.62
C GLY A 599 -17.64 -7.49 64.38
N SER A 600 -16.32 -7.44 64.47
CA SER A 600 -15.43 -7.82 63.35
C SER A 600 -14.03 -8.23 63.81
N VAL A 601 -13.24 -8.81 62.91
CA VAL A 601 -11.81 -9.03 63.07
C VAL A 601 -11.10 -8.80 61.74
N THR A 602 -10.08 -7.94 61.73
CA THR A 602 -9.24 -7.70 60.56
C THR A 602 -8.06 -8.66 60.57
N CYS A 603 -8.09 -9.62 59.65
CA CYS A 603 -7.11 -10.68 59.48
C CYS A 603 -6.04 -10.25 58.47
N GLY A 604 -5.01 -9.52 58.93
CA GLY A 604 -3.84 -9.21 58.11
C GLY A 604 -2.94 -10.45 57.95
N PHE A 605 -2.73 -10.91 56.72
CA PHE A 605 -1.95 -12.10 56.46
C PHE A 605 -0.45 -11.88 56.71
N SER A 606 0.21 -12.90 57.25
CA SER A 606 1.66 -12.93 57.51
C SER A 606 2.49 -12.81 56.24
N SER A 607 1.91 -13.18 55.09
CA SER A 607 2.46 -12.96 53.76
C SER A 607 1.31 -12.76 52.76
N ASN A 608 1.57 -12.02 51.68
CA ASN A 608 0.60 -11.83 50.61
C ASN A 608 0.31 -13.15 49.91
N VAL A 609 -0.96 -13.38 49.56
CA VAL A 609 -1.39 -14.56 48.83
C VAL A 609 -1.75 -14.15 47.41
N THR A 610 -1.08 -14.74 46.42
CA THR A 610 -1.40 -14.57 45.00
C THR A 610 -2.26 -15.72 44.52
N ILE A 611 -3.48 -15.41 44.12
CA ILE A 611 -4.42 -16.34 43.51
C ILE A 611 -4.18 -16.29 42.01
N THR A 612 -3.82 -17.42 41.42
CA THR A 612 -3.45 -17.48 40.00
C THR A 612 -4.69 -17.40 39.13
N MET A 613 -4.58 -16.73 37.97
CA MET A 613 -5.68 -16.64 37.00
C MET A 613 -6.23 -18.02 36.64
N GLY A 614 -7.56 -18.16 36.67
CA GLY A 614 -8.26 -19.40 36.37
C GLY A 614 -8.16 -20.48 37.45
N SER A 615 -7.63 -20.14 38.64
CA SER A 615 -7.53 -21.04 39.79
C SER A 615 -8.35 -20.54 40.98
N ASP A 616 -8.71 -21.49 41.85
CA ASP A 616 -9.34 -21.25 43.15
C ASP A 616 -8.28 -21.33 44.26
N SER A 617 -8.42 -20.50 45.29
CA SER A 617 -7.73 -20.66 46.58
C SER A 617 -8.77 -20.69 47.69
N ASP A 618 -8.70 -21.71 48.53
CA ASP A 618 -9.61 -21.92 49.65
C ASP A 618 -8.96 -21.50 50.98
N PHE A 619 -9.77 -20.96 51.89
CA PHE A 619 -9.33 -20.40 53.16
C PHE A 619 -10.23 -20.88 54.30
N TRP A 620 -9.65 -21.54 55.29
CA TRP A 620 -10.35 -21.99 56.50
C TRP A 620 -10.40 -20.88 57.55
N VAL A 621 -11.60 -20.62 58.08
CA VAL A 621 -11.82 -19.78 59.25
C VAL A 621 -11.96 -20.68 60.46
N VAL A 622 -11.07 -20.54 61.44
CA VAL A 622 -10.97 -21.41 62.60
C VAL A 622 -11.02 -20.57 63.87
N VAL A 623 -11.75 -21.03 64.88
CA VAL A 623 -11.87 -20.34 66.18
C VAL A 623 -11.38 -21.21 67.32
N ASP A 624 -10.66 -20.60 68.25
CA ASP A 624 -10.26 -21.21 69.51
C ASP A 624 -11.21 -20.75 70.62
N VAL A 625 -12.11 -21.64 71.00
CA VAL A 625 -13.20 -21.39 71.95
C VAL A 625 -12.67 -21.53 73.38
N ALA A 626 -12.94 -20.52 74.20
CA ALA A 626 -12.52 -20.48 75.60
C ALA A 626 -13.26 -21.52 76.45
N ALA A 627 -12.62 -21.98 77.53
CA ALA A 627 -13.24 -22.87 78.53
C ALA A 627 -14.49 -22.27 79.20
N THR A 628 -14.62 -20.94 79.19
CA THR A 628 -15.76 -20.19 79.74
C THR A 628 -16.93 -20.05 78.76
N ALA A 629 -16.75 -20.42 77.49
CA ALA A 629 -17.79 -20.29 76.48
C ALA A 629 -18.98 -21.20 76.76
N GLY A 630 -20.18 -20.70 76.46
CA GLY A 630 -21.42 -21.45 76.59
C GLY A 630 -22.47 -20.74 77.44
N GLY A 631 -23.68 -20.67 76.91
CA GLY A 631 -24.80 -19.96 77.54
C GLY A 631 -26.09 -20.78 77.62
N SER A 632 -27.08 -20.17 78.27
CA SER A 632 -28.49 -20.56 78.21
C SER A 632 -29.34 -19.29 78.05
N PRO A 633 -29.92 -19.01 76.85
CA PRO A 633 -29.86 -19.82 75.63
C PRO A 633 -28.43 -19.94 75.08
N SER A 634 -28.21 -20.89 74.16
CA SER A 634 -26.89 -21.15 73.58
C SER A 634 -26.24 -19.90 73.00
N GLU A 635 -24.92 -19.79 73.17
CA GLU A 635 -24.12 -18.76 72.52
C GLU A 635 -23.79 -19.19 71.10
N THR A 636 -24.06 -18.34 70.12
CA THR A 636 -23.84 -18.61 68.71
C THR A 636 -22.72 -17.73 68.15
N PHE A 637 -21.90 -18.32 67.29
CA PHE A 637 -20.78 -17.68 66.63
C PHE A 637 -20.85 -18.01 65.13
N ASN A 638 -20.82 -17.00 64.27
CA ASN A 638 -20.60 -17.13 62.83
C ASN A 638 -19.79 -15.93 62.31
N ALA A 639 -19.15 -16.08 61.15
CA ALA A 639 -18.32 -15.07 60.53
C ALA A 639 -18.59 -15.00 59.02
N GLN A 640 -18.39 -13.84 58.42
CA GLN A 640 -18.55 -13.67 56.97
C GLN A 640 -17.65 -12.57 56.42
N ILE A 641 -17.40 -12.63 55.11
CA ILE A 641 -16.96 -11.47 54.33
C ILE A 641 -18.23 -10.73 53.90
N ALA A 642 -18.55 -9.62 54.55
CA ALA A 642 -19.84 -8.95 54.37
C ALA A 642 -19.87 -8.02 53.15
N SER A 643 -18.70 -7.54 52.72
CA SER A 643 -18.53 -6.61 51.61
C SER A 643 -17.27 -6.95 50.79
N ALA A 644 -17.28 -6.58 49.51
CA ALA A 644 -16.07 -6.63 48.69
C ALA A 644 -14.91 -5.80 49.26
N ALA A 645 -15.23 -4.75 50.02
CA ALA A 645 -14.24 -3.89 50.70
C ALA A 645 -13.54 -4.60 51.88
N ASP A 646 -14.06 -5.73 52.34
CA ASP A 646 -13.45 -6.50 53.43
C ASP A 646 -12.22 -7.29 52.95
N VAL A 647 -11.99 -7.39 51.64
CA VAL A 647 -10.78 -8.01 51.08
C VAL A 647 -9.69 -6.96 50.91
N ALA A 648 -8.56 -7.14 51.60
CA ALA A 648 -7.41 -6.24 51.53
C ALA A 648 -6.59 -6.52 50.26
N GLN A 649 -6.92 -5.83 49.18
CA GLN A 649 -6.29 -5.99 47.87
C GLN A 649 -4.83 -5.47 47.85
N VAL A 650 -3.94 -6.23 47.21
CA VAL A 650 -2.60 -5.78 46.79
C VAL A 650 -2.60 -5.53 45.28
N THR A 651 -3.20 -6.44 44.52
CA THR A 651 -3.54 -6.20 43.12
C THR A 651 -4.79 -5.32 43.06
N THR A 652 -4.70 -4.14 42.46
CA THR A 652 -5.88 -3.30 42.25
C THR A 652 -6.81 -3.97 41.25
N GLY A 653 -8.07 -4.18 41.62
CA GLY A 653 -9.05 -4.79 40.73
C GLY A 653 -10.47 -4.75 41.29
N THR A 654 -11.35 -5.51 40.65
CA THR A 654 -12.74 -5.66 41.09
C THR A 654 -12.85 -6.88 41.98
N VAL A 655 -13.23 -6.68 43.24
CA VAL A 655 -13.67 -7.78 44.12
C VAL A 655 -15.19 -7.84 44.06
N ALA A 656 -15.73 -9.03 43.81
CA ALA A 656 -17.16 -9.29 43.82
C ALA A 656 -17.47 -10.43 44.79
N LEU A 657 -18.53 -10.27 45.57
CA LEU A 657 -19.11 -11.40 46.30
C LEU A 657 -19.90 -12.22 45.28
N GLY A 658 -19.61 -13.51 45.17
CA GLY A 658 -20.27 -14.37 44.19
C GLY A 658 -21.66 -14.82 44.64
N THR A 659 -22.22 -15.80 43.93
CA THR A 659 -23.59 -16.26 44.14
C THR A 659 -23.76 -17.08 45.42
N MET A 660 -22.67 -17.66 45.93
CA MET A 660 -22.65 -18.32 47.23
C MET A 660 -22.10 -17.35 48.26
N THR A 661 -22.99 -16.72 49.03
CA THR A 661 -22.62 -15.72 50.04
C THR A 661 -21.48 -16.27 50.92
N PRO A 662 -20.38 -15.52 51.12
CA PRO A 662 -19.18 -15.99 51.82
C PRO A 662 -19.33 -15.91 53.35
N ASN A 663 -20.23 -16.73 53.87
CA ASN A 663 -20.51 -16.88 55.29
C ASN A 663 -20.13 -18.27 55.77
N SER A 664 -19.59 -18.31 56.99
CA SER A 664 -19.34 -19.52 57.75
C SER A 664 -20.65 -20.17 58.19
N SER A 665 -20.54 -21.38 58.71
CA SER A 665 -21.62 -22.00 59.46
C SER A 665 -21.72 -21.45 60.88
N THR A 666 -22.77 -21.84 61.59
CA THR A 666 -23.04 -21.40 62.96
C THR A 666 -22.55 -22.44 63.96
N LEU A 667 -21.61 -22.04 64.82
CA LEU A 667 -21.24 -22.78 66.02
C LEU A 667 -22.14 -22.32 67.18
N SER A 668 -22.83 -23.25 67.82
CA SER A 668 -23.61 -23.02 69.04
C SER A 668 -22.93 -23.70 70.24
N VAL A 669 -22.46 -22.92 71.21
CA VAL A 669 -21.87 -23.44 72.45
C VAL A 669 -22.91 -23.39 73.56
N VAL A 670 -23.23 -24.55 74.13
CA VAL A 670 -24.40 -24.75 74.99
C VAL A 670 -23.98 -25.17 76.39
N LEU A 671 -24.42 -24.44 77.41
CA LEU A 671 -24.29 -24.91 78.79
C LEU A 671 -25.46 -25.84 79.13
N PHE A 672 -25.34 -27.13 78.81
CA PHE A 672 -26.42 -28.09 78.97
C PHE A 672 -26.43 -28.75 80.36
N SER A 673 -27.41 -28.41 81.19
CA SER A 673 -27.62 -29.04 82.49
C SER A 673 -29.10 -29.28 82.76
N VAL A 674 -29.41 -30.31 83.54
CA VAL A 674 -30.77 -30.57 84.01
C VAL A 674 -30.75 -30.55 85.53
N THR A 675 -31.47 -29.61 86.13
CA THR A 675 -31.49 -29.39 87.58
C THR A 675 -32.68 -30.05 88.24
N SER A 676 -33.86 -29.97 87.64
CA SER A 676 -35.07 -30.58 88.20
C SER A 676 -36.05 -31.16 87.20
N PHE A 677 -36.81 -32.16 87.65
CA PHE A 677 -37.95 -32.74 86.95
C PHE A 677 -39.14 -32.82 87.90
N THR A 678 -40.30 -32.34 87.48
CA THR A 678 -41.51 -32.36 88.32
C THR A 678 -42.75 -32.65 87.46
N PRO A 679 -43.64 -33.54 87.90
CA PRO A 679 -43.57 -34.34 89.12
C PRO A 679 -42.62 -35.55 88.99
N VAL A 680 -42.03 -36.02 90.09
CA VAL A 680 -41.22 -37.26 90.12
C VAL A 680 -42.05 -38.54 90.31
N GLN A 681 -43.38 -38.40 90.31
CA GLN A 681 -44.32 -39.51 90.44
C GLN A 681 -45.67 -39.19 89.78
N ASP A 682 -46.33 -40.20 89.24
CA ASP A 682 -47.70 -40.12 88.66
C ASP A 682 -48.40 -41.49 88.76
N GLY A 683 -49.69 -41.55 88.44
CA GLY A 683 -50.43 -42.81 88.31
C GLY A 683 -50.05 -43.59 87.04
N PHE A 684 -50.40 -44.89 86.99
CA PHE A 684 -50.04 -45.78 85.87
C PHE A 684 -50.55 -45.31 84.49
N GLY A 685 -51.64 -44.53 84.45
CA GLY A 685 -52.18 -43.96 83.20
C GLY A 685 -51.36 -42.79 82.64
N GLY A 686 -50.42 -42.24 83.42
CA GLY A 686 -49.67 -41.04 83.07
C GLY A 686 -50.56 -39.80 82.90
N GLY A 687 -50.04 -38.80 82.19
CA GLY A 687 -50.76 -37.59 81.78
C GLY A 687 -50.48 -36.34 82.61
N ALA A 688 -49.78 -36.45 83.76
CA ALA A 688 -49.32 -35.30 84.51
C ALA A 688 -48.41 -34.41 83.65
N ALA A 689 -48.60 -33.10 83.76
CA ALA A 689 -47.77 -32.13 83.06
C ALA A 689 -46.35 -32.13 83.65
N ILE A 690 -45.36 -32.29 82.77
CA ILE A 690 -43.95 -32.28 83.14
C ILE A 690 -43.44 -30.85 83.07
N THR A 691 -42.74 -30.43 84.12
CA THR A 691 -41.86 -29.27 84.13
C THR A 691 -40.44 -29.76 84.36
N ILE A 692 -39.53 -29.43 83.43
CA ILE A 692 -38.09 -29.70 83.57
C ILE A 692 -37.40 -28.37 83.71
N THR A 693 -36.55 -28.21 84.72
CA THR A 693 -35.72 -27.01 84.92
C THR A 693 -34.26 -27.36 84.71
N GLY A 694 -33.48 -26.44 84.16
CA GLY A 694 -32.08 -26.64 83.80
C GLY A 694 -31.52 -25.45 83.03
N THR A 695 -30.57 -25.72 82.16
CA THR A 695 -29.93 -24.74 81.26
C THR A 695 -29.62 -25.39 79.92
N GLY A 696 -29.54 -24.60 78.86
CA GLY A 696 -29.11 -25.06 77.54
C GLY A 696 -30.17 -25.86 76.78
N PHE A 697 -31.44 -25.74 77.16
CA PHE A 697 -32.54 -26.34 76.41
C PHE A 697 -32.76 -25.61 75.09
N GLY A 698 -32.92 -26.36 74.00
CA GLY A 698 -33.20 -25.81 72.68
C GLY A 698 -34.46 -26.36 72.03
N GLY A 699 -34.74 -25.88 70.82
CA GLY A 699 -36.02 -26.13 70.13
C GLY A 699 -36.33 -27.60 69.86
N THR A 700 -35.31 -28.44 69.65
CA THR A 700 -35.44 -29.89 69.47
C THR A 700 -35.08 -30.61 70.76
N THR A 701 -36.04 -30.70 71.68
CA THR A 701 -35.87 -31.42 72.95
C THR A 701 -36.83 -32.61 73.07
N THR A 702 -36.31 -33.76 73.49
CA THR A 702 -37.07 -34.97 73.80
C THR A 702 -36.74 -35.47 75.20
N CYS A 703 -37.73 -36.05 75.88
CA CYS A 703 -37.58 -36.63 77.22
C CYS A 703 -38.13 -38.06 77.21
N THR A 704 -37.44 -38.99 77.87
CA THR A 704 -37.93 -40.35 78.08
C THR A 704 -37.94 -40.70 79.56
N ILE A 705 -38.88 -41.55 79.97
CA ILE A 705 -38.90 -42.19 81.28
C ILE A 705 -38.71 -43.70 81.04
N ASN A 706 -37.60 -44.24 81.53
CA ASN A 706 -37.17 -45.63 81.27
C ASN A 706 -37.17 -46.01 79.78
N GLY A 707 -36.76 -45.07 78.91
CA GLY A 707 -36.75 -45.26 77.46
C GLY A 707 -38.11 -45.07 76.77
N VAL A 708 -39.20 -44.86 77.51
CA VAL A 708 -40.52 -44.53 76.93
C VAL A 708 -40.61 -43.02 76.70
N PRO A 709 -40.87 -42.55 75.46
CA PRO A 709 -41.00 -41.12 75.17
C PRO A 709 -42.13 -40.47 75.98
N CYS A 710 -41.84 -39.33 76.58
CA CYS A 710 -42.87 -38.47 77.14
C CYS A 710 -43.79 -37.97 76.01
N THR A 711 -45.09 -37.88 76.28
CA THR A 711 -46.08 -37.46 75.28
C THR A 711 -46.21 -35.94 75.25
N GLY A 712 -46.76 -35.37 74.17
CA GLY A 712 -46.87 -33.93 73.98
C GLY A 712 -45.69 -33.32 73.22
N THR A 713 -45.60 -32.00 73.21
CA THR A 713 -44.56 -31.23 72.50
C THR A 713 -43.78 -30.41 73.51
N ALA A 714 -42.45 -30.52 73.50
CA ALA A 714 -41.60 -29.72 74.37
C ALA A 714 -41.72 -28.23 74.01
N VAL A 715 -42.04 -27.40 75.01
CA VAL A 715 -42.06 -25.95 74.90
C VAL A 715 -40.94 -25.41 75.79
N VAL A 716 -39.92 -24.85 75.16
CA VAL A 716 -38.76 -24.24 75.84
C VAL A 716 -39.02 -22.75 76.05
N ASN A 717 -38.76 -22.25 77.25
CA ASN A 717 -38.86 -20.80 77.51
C ASN A 717 -37.75 -20.01 76.78
N ALA A 718 -37.94 -18.70 76.63
CA ALA A 718 -36.97 -17.84 75.94
C ALA A 718 -35.53 -17.88 76.53
N GLY A 719 -35.39 -18.24 77.82
CA GLY A 719 -34.10 -18.38 78.49
C GLY A 719 -33.42 -19.75 78.33
N GLY A 720 -34.08 -20.74 77.71
CA GLY A 720 -33.54 -22.10 77.61
C GLY A 720 -33.38 -22.82 78.96
N THR A 721 -34.10 -22.37 79.99
CA THR A 721 -33.97 -22.86 81.38
C THR A 721 -35.14 -23.71 81.86
N GLN A 722 -36.25 -23.74 81.13
CA GLN A 722 -37.41 -24.52 81.49
C GLN A 722 -38.07 -25.16 80.26
N ILE A 723 -38.48 -26.42 80.40
CA ILE A 723 -39.31 -27.16 79.44
C ILE A 723 -40.67 -27.43 80.08
N THR A 724 -41.72 -27.12 79.32
CA THR A 724 -43.12 -27.45 79.62
C THR A 724 -43.76 -28.14 78.41
N GLY A 725 -45.06 -28.45 78.47
CA GLY A 725 -45.81 -29.02 77.33
C GLY A 725 -45.68 -30.54 77.13
N LEU A 726 -44.70 -31.16 77.80
CA LEU A 726 -44.57 -32.62 77.89
C LEU A 726 -45.49 -33.18 78.99
N LYS A 727 -45.89 -34.43 78.83
CA LYS A 727 -46.71 -35.20 79.78
C LYS A 727 -46.07 -36.55 80.06
N VAL A 728 -46.22 -36.99 81.32
CA VAL A 728 -45.78 -38.32 81.76
C VAL A 728 -46.44 -39.39 80.87
N PRO A 729 -45.69 -40.31 80.24
CA PRO A 729 -46.28 -41.41 79.48
C PRO A 729 -46.95 -42.42 80.42
N GLY A 730 -47.89 -43.23 79.91
CA GLY A 730 -48.39 -44.37 80.70
C GLY A 730 -47.28 -45.39 80.95
N GLY A 731 -47.24 -45.98 82.14
CA GLY A 731 -46.16 -46.90 82.52
C GLY A 731 -46.31 -47.51 83.91
N SER A 732 -45.30 -48.27 84.33
CA SER A 732 -45.21 -48.88 85.67
C SER A 732 -43.74 -49.00 86.12
N GLY A 733 -43.52 -49.14 87.43
CA GLY A 733 -42.17 -49.29 88.02
C GLY A 733 -41.78 -48.13 88.95
N THR A 734 -40.67 -48.32 89.67
CA THR A 734 -40.09 -47.33 90.60
C THR A 734 -38.62 -47.10 90.25
N ASN A 735 -38.06 -45.96 90.66
CA ASN A 735 -36.67 -45.58 90.40
C ASN A 735 -36.28 -45.57 88.90
N LEU A 736 -37.21 -45.15 88.03
CA LEU A 736 -37.01 -45.12 86.59
C LEU A 736 -36.11 -43.97 86.17
N ALA A 737 -35.18 -44.24 85.26
CA ALA A 737 -34.28 -43.22 84.70
C ALA A 737 -35.07 -42.22 83.84
N ILE A 738 -34.76 -40.94 84.03
CA ILE A 738 -35.28 -39.86 83.19
C ILE A 738 -34.13 -39.42 82.28
N VAL A 739 -34.33 -39.43 80.97
CA VAL A 739 -33.28 -39.07 80.00
C VAL A 739 -33.78 -37.94 79.11
N LEU A 740 -32.99 -36.88 79.02
CA LEU A 740 -33.25 -35.71 78.21
C LEU A 740 -32.22 -35.60 77.07
N THR A 741 -32.69 -35.32 75.86
CA THR A 741 -31.83 -35.06 74.69
C THR A 741 -32.25 -33.75 74.06
N THR A 742 -31.30 -32.84 73.80
CA THR A 742 -31.52 -31.52 73.19
C THR A 742 -30.45 -31.23 72.13
N ASN A 743 -30.81 -30.53 71.04
CA ASN A 743 -29.86 -29.96 70.05
C ASN A 743 -28.76 -30.93 69.54
N ASN A 744 -29.08 -32.22 69.39
CA ASN A 744 -28.11 -33.28 69.04
C ASN A 744 -26.89 -33.40 69.99
N LEU A 745 -26.99 -32.85 71.21
CA LEU A 745 -26.00 -33.03 72.26
C LEU A 745 -26.12 -34.44 72.88
N PRO A 746 -25.06 -34.93 73.54
CA PRO A 746 -25.12 -36.17 74.30
C PRO A 746 -26.31 -36.18 75.29
N PRO A 747 -27.11 -37.26 75.37
CA PRO A 747 -28.24 -37.33 76.29
C PRO A 747 -27.82 -37.19 77.76
N LYS A 748 -28.63 -36.50 78.57
CA LYS A 748 -28.44 -36.39 80.02
C LYS A 748 -29.46 -37.24 80.76
N THR A 749 -28.96 -38.23 81.48
CA THR A 749 -29.75 -38.97 82.47
C THR A 749 -29.78 -38.15 83.77
N LEU A 750 -30.99 -37.84 84.24
CA LEU A 750 -31.16 -37.10 85.49
C LEU A 750 -30.80 -37.98 86.68
N THR A 751 -30.29 -37.36 87.74
CA THR A 751 -30.13 -38.02 89.05
C THR A 751 -31.48 -38.30 89.72
N GLN A 752 -32.50 -37.50 89.42
CA GLN A 752 -33.86 -37.77 89.83
C GLN A 752 -34.41 -38.97 89.08
N THR A 753 -35.02 -39.88 89.83
CA THR A 753 -35.72 -41.03 89.30
C THR A 753 -37.23 -40.83 89.39
N PHE A 754 -37.96 -41.36 88.41
CA PHE A 754 -39.42 -41.31 88.38
C PHE A 754 -40.04 -42.60 88.95
N SER A 755 -41.19 -42.49 89.62
CA SER A 755 -41.92 -43.68 90.12
C SER A 755 -43.42 -43.61 89.84
N TYR A 756 -43.99 -44.68 89.29
CA TYR A 756 -45.44 -44.81 89.17
C TYR A 756 -46.02 -45.31 90.50
N ASN A 757 -46.92 -44.56 91.12
CA ASN A 757 -47.53 -44.92 92.39
C ASN A 757 -49.06 -44.87 92.35
N PHE A 758 -49.70 -45.55 93.32
CA PHE A 758 -51.13 -45.49 93.53
C PHE A 758 -51.39 -44.78 94.86
N THR A 759 -51.97 -43.59 94.82
CA THR A 759 -52.43 -42.89 96.04
C THR A 759 -53.95 -42.97 96.11
N LEU A 760 -54.49 -43.77 97.05
CA LEU A 760 -55.90 -43.74 97.43
C LEU A 760 -56.17 -42.46 98.23
N GLY A 761 -56.82 -41.48 97.61
CA GLY A 761 -57.39 -40.33 98.33
C GLY A 761 -58.49 -40.81 99.28
N GLY A 762 -58.32 -40.56 100.59
CA GLY A 762 -59.21 -41.03 101.64
C GLY A 762 -60.64 -40.49 101.54
N GLY A 763 -61.60 -41.40 101.73
CA GLY A 763 -63.03 -41.13 101.88
C GLY A 763 -63.76 -42.45 102.16
N THR A 764 -64.41 -42.52 103.32
CA THR A 764 -64.87 -43.69 104.07
C THR A 764 -65.94 -44.55 103.40
N VAL A 765 -65.95 -45.82 103.83
CA VAL A 765 -66.81 -46.96 103.47
C VAL A 765 -68.28 -46.78 103.88
N GLY A 766 -69.18 -47.34 103.08
CA GLY A 766 -70.51 -47.83 103.48
C GLY A 766 -71.31 -48.21 102.23
N GLY A 767 -71.87 -49.40 102.03
CA GLY A 767 -72.20 -50.51 102.91
C GLY A 767 -73.55 -51.06 102.42
N GLY A 768 -73.57 -52.33 101.98
CA GLY A 768 -74.78 -53.07 101.56
C GLY A 768 -75.25 -52.76 100.13
N GLY A 769 -75.69 -53.70 99.30
CA GLY A 769 -76.03 -55.10 99.48
C GLY A 769 -77.12 -55.45 98.45
N GLY A 770 -76.99 -56.59 97.78
CA GLY A 770 -77.96 -57.14 96.82
C GLY A 770 -77.60 -56.84 95.36
N GLY A 771 -77.61 -57.76 94.41
CA GLY A 771 -78.03 -59.15 94.39
C GLY A 771 -78.37 -59.50 92.94
N GLY A 772 -77.77 -60.56 92.40
CA GLY A 772 -78.31 -61.39 91.31
C GLY A 772 -78.33 -60.84 89.88
N GLY A 773 -78.01 -61.73 88.93
CA GLY A 773 -78.74 -61.79 87.67
C GLY A 773 -77.96 -61.57 86.37
N GLY A 774 -77.32 -62.64 85.89
CA GLY A 774 -77.40 -63.18 84.52
C GLY A 774 -77.47 -62.27 83.29
N GLY A 775 -76.51 -62.51 82.39
CA GLY A 775 -76.82 -62.94 81.02
C GLY A 775 -76.74 -61.89 79.90
N GLY A 776 -76.18 -62.32 78.76
CA GLY A 776 -76.58 -61.82 77.45
C GLY A 776 -75.46 -61.40 76.51
N CYS A 777 -75.13 -62.29 75.58
CA CYS A 777 -74.16 -62.17 74.49
C CYS A 777 -74.49 -61.06 73.46
N THR A 778 -73.48 -60.65 72.67
CA THR A 778 -73.39 -60.72 71.17
C THR A 778 -72.11 -59.97 70.74
N ALA A 779 -71.08 -60.63 70.14
CA ALA A 779 -70.93 -61.08 68.75
C ALA A 779 -71.19 -59.94 67.75
N ALA A 780 -70.38 -59.61 66.73
CA ALA A 780 -69.19 -60.16 66.07
C ALA A 780 -68.58 -58.97 65.25
N THR A 781 -67.53 -59.00 64.42
CA THR A 781 -66.95 -60.00 63.49
C THR A 781 -65.53 -59.61 63.09
N SER A 782 -64.79 -60.62 62.67
CA SER A 782 -63.44 -60.69 62.11
C SER A 782 -63.31 -60.33 60.62
N ASN A 783 -62.06 -60.24 60.15
CA ASN A 783 -61.45 -60.75 58.90
C ASN A 783 -60.49 -59.70 58.28
N GLY A 784 -59.31 -60.02 57.77
CA GLY A 784 -58.69 -61.31 57.51
C GLY A 784 -57.21 -61.18 57.15
N ILE A 785 -56.54 -62.32 57.20
CA ILE A 785 -55.15 -62.58 56.80
C ILE A 785 -55.23 -63.22 55.40
N ALA A 786 -54.40 -62.80 54.44
CA ALA A 786 -53.71 -63.68 53.48
C ALA A 786 -52.94 -62.90 52.37
N MET A 787 -51.65 -63.25 52.24
CA MET A 787 -50.88 -63.53 50.99
C MET A 787 -50.60 -62.36 50.01
N LEU A 788 -49.47 -62.23 49.30
CA LEU A 788 -48.29 -63.06 48.99
C LEU A 788 -47.25 -62.18 48.24
N LEU A 789 -45.98 -62.59 48.29
CA LEU A 789 -44.80 -62.23 47.46
C LEU A 789 -44.99 -61.44 46.15
N ALA A 790 -44.10 -60.45 45.94
CA ALA A 790 -43.33 -60.13 44.71
C ALA A 790 -42.67 -58.74 44.94
N LEU A 791 -41.43 -58.40 44.59
CA LEU A 791 -40.32 -59.03 43.89
C LEU A 791 -39.11 -58.09 44.11
N LEU A 792 -37.93 -58.65 44.34
CA LEU A 792 -36.63 -57.98 44.18
C LEU A 792 -36.49 -57.40 42.76
N GLY A 793 -35.90 -56.22 42.60
CA GLY A 793 -35.32 -55.85 41.31
C GLY A 793 -35.09 -54.36 41.09
N ALA A 794 -33.80 -53.98 41.15
CA ALA A 794 -33.14 -53.01 40.26
C ALA A 794 -33.55 -51.53 40.38
N LEU A 795 -32.68 -50.54 40.17
CA LEU A 795 -31.24 -50.42 40.05
C LEU A 795 -31.00 -48.91 39.94
N ALA A 796 -29.83 -48.47 40.39
CA ALA A 796 -29.30 -47.12 40.26
C ALA A 796 -29.52 -46.50 38.86
N LEU A 797 -29.83 -45.19 38.82
CA LEU A 797 -29.55 -44.35 37.66
C LEU A 797 -29.42 -42.87 38.09
N ALA A 798 -28.23 -42.50 38.54
CA ALA A 798 -27.80 -41.11 38.67
C ALA A 798 -26.33 -41.01 38.23
N ALA A 799 -26.11 -41.01 36.92
CA ALA A 799 -24.88 -40.52 36.28
C ALA A 799 -25.07 -40.56 34.76
N GLY A 800 -24.94 -39.41 34.08
CA GLY A 800 -24.86 -39.41 32.62
C GLY A 800 -25.29 -38.13 31.90
N LEU A 801 -24.79 -36.95 32.29
CA LEU A 801 -24.65 -35.84 31.33
C LEU A 801 -23.18 -35.74 30.90
N ARG A 802 -22.89 -36.23 29.69
CA ARG A 802 -21.71 -35.85 28.92
C ARG A 802 -22.11 -35.53 27.48
N ARG A 803 -21.76 -34.31 27.08
CA ARG A 803 -21.21 -33.88 25.78
C ARG A 803 -21.95 -34.24 24.49
N ARG A 804 -22.46 -33.19 23.83
CA ARG A 804 -22.31 -32.98 22.38
C ARG A 804 -22.10 -31.50 22.08
N THR A 805 -20.89 -31.15 21.67
CA THR A 805 -20.57 -30.13 20.66
C THR A 805 -19.37 -30.65 19.89
N ALA A 806 -19.61 -31.01 18.64
CA ALA A 806 -18.71 -30.73 17.54
C ALA A 806 -19.26 -29.48 16.84
#